data_AF-A0AA87U3Y4-F1
#
_entry.id   AF-A0AA87U3Y4-F1
#
_cell.length_a   1.000
_cell.length_b   1.000
_cell.length_c   1.000
_cell.angle_alpha   90.00
_cell.angle_beta   90.00
_cell.angle_gamma   90.00
#
_symmetry.space_group_name_H-M   'P 1'
#
loop_
_entity.id
_entity.type
_entity.pdbx_description
1 polymer ?
#
loop_
_entity_poly.entity_id
_entity_poly.type
_entity_poly.pdbx_seq_one_letter_code
_entity_poly.pdbx_strand_id
1 'polypeptide(L)'
;MTTAFDTDTTPDISGFATSHVPAVFHRLRMSPHLAWFGWPITYAVGTLLLTMLGSGTTLMAARLLDPVQFGTFALLTSLFTYASRADLGMSQLADKRIPGKSNAIAEHAGLEILVTLWIVGAIALAASISVVLLVDGFGVDLPILGATFAITGGIMGMIANGPATLFRAASKVWEFTVLALILQIAMTVPRLAGLVLGGVDGSFAAVAIYYTLCAVLLARPLPRLKKRPPLASMAQAALPLFAFNASWTFYLSANRWISSVLSSPHDLGLLSFGASLAMIGLGIMAAIAQVRYPKMLARMSGQSLQKDSAVVEREVFVVTLALSLVALCAVFVSDRVIAAIFPAYTEAVPATIALAVSCVSLGAMVWIVPMIIVRSQSPGLDSMKLFAVGFGTLLVTMTIGNSLAGIDGQAWGNVAASLLMLAAMVALMCRLGMLTVTASWRIVSLQGIAAATLAFLAFLGSAQAAAVKQEPAQTSVAGWKTIFKDDFSTLDFRAGGKGTWKPLYPWGARNNASNREMQYYVDPRPSGDNAAVQALAPFTIDNGILAIRASKIPESLRIHTAGFEYASGMLTTAGRFSFTYGRVEIRARMPSGKGLWPAFWLLPADKTWPPEIDVFEVLGQDTRRLHVTAHSSLHIPAGARSAQKGTELVTADLSDNFHVYGVTWTKDSLVWSLDDQIIFSTPTPPDMHKPMYLLVNLAVGGSWPGSPDASTHLPANLLVDWIQVKQPEVDNAVQEKGITQ
;
A
#
# COMPACT_ATOMS: atom_id res chain seq x y z
N MET A 1 -43.62 -7.30 -13.62
CA MET A 1 -42.25 -6.87 -14.02
C MET A 1 -41.92 -7.22 -15.48
N THR A 2 -42.85 -7.77 -16.26
CA THR A 2 -42.65 -8.26 -17.64
C THR A 2 -43.21 -7.33 -18.74
N THR A 3 -43.78 -6.16 -18.41
CA THR A 3 -44.53 -5.32 -19.36
C THR A 3 -43.82 -4.04 -19.80
N ALA A 4 -42.51 -3.90 -19.56
CA ALA A 4 -41.75 -2.68 -19.88
C ALA A 4 -40.74 -2.84 -21.05
N PHE A 5 -40.74 -3.99 -21.71
CA PHE A 5 -39.97 -4.25 -22.93
C PHE A 5 -40.96 -4.77 -23.96
N ASP A 6 -41.69 -3.85 -24.59
CA ASP A 6 -42.49 -4.20 -25.75
C ASP A 6 -41.55 -4.72 -26.84
N THR A 7 -41.78 -5.96 -27.22
CA THR A 7 -40.99 -6.73 -28.19
C THR A 7 -41.48 -6.37 -29.57
N ASP A 8 -41.04 -5.23 -30.10
CA ASP A 8 -41.13 -5.00 -31.53
C ASP A 8 -39.88 -4.30 -32.04
N THR A 9 -38.96 -5.09 -32.55
CA THR A 9 -38.10 -4.79 -33.70
C THR A 9 -37.31 -6.05 -34.01
N THR A 10 -37.78 -6.80 -34.99
CA THR A 10 -36.94 -7.68 -35.81
C THR A 10 -35.63 -6.96 -36.15
N PRO A 11 -34.45 -7.60 -36.00
CA PRO A 11 -33.19 -6.93 -36.29
C PRO A 11 -33.12 -6.61 -37.78
N ASP A 12 -32.93 -5.33 -38.09
CA ASP A 12 -32.66 -4.83 -39.44
C ASP A 12 -31.47 -5.60 -40.04
N ILE A 13 -31.79 -6.43 -41.04
CA ILE A 13 -30.87 -7.19 -41.89
C ILE A 13 -30.43 -6.24 -43.00
N SER A 14 -29.38 -5.44 -42.77
CA SER A 14 -28.35 -5.01 -43.75
C SER A 14 -27.66 -3.70 -43.34
N GLY A 15 -26.34 -3.59 -43.57
CA GLY A 15 -25.76 -2.31 -43.99
C GLY A 15 -24.79 -1.54 -43.08
N PHE A 16 -24.28 -2.06 -41.97
CA PHE A 16 -23.15 -1.42 -41.27
C PHE A 16 -21.93 -2.36 -41.27
N ALA A 17 -21.11 -2.29 -42.32
CA ALA A 17 -19.97 -3.18 -42.56
C ALA A 17 -18.63 -2.49 -42.27
N THR A 18 -18.54 -1.75 -41.16
CA THR A 18 -17.27 -1.08 -40.75
C THR A 18 -16.23 -2.05 -40.20
N SER A 19 -16.61 -3.28 -39.85
CA SER A 19 -15.70 -4.39 -39.57
C SER A 19 -16.30 -5.68 -40.13
N HIS A 20 -15.54 -6.44 -40.93
CA HIS A 20 -15.91 -7.82 -41.24
C HIS A 20 -15.83 -8.63 -39.95
N VAL A 21 -16.95 -8.75 -39.25
CA VAL A 21 -17.03 -9.68 -38.12
C VAL A 21 -16.73 -11.06 -38.71
N PRO A 22 -15.77 -11.85 -38.17
CA PRO A 22 -15.40 -13.13 -38.76
C PRO A 22 -16.64 -13.98 -39.05
N ALA A 23 -16.68 -14.74 -40.15
CA ALA A 23 -17.85 -15.55 -40.52
C ALA A 23 -18.34 -16.48 -39.39
N VAL A 24 -17.47 -16.80 -38.44
CA VAL A 24 -17.77 -17.47 -37.17
C VAL A 24 -18.79 -16.69 -36.32
N PHE A 25 -18.65 -15.38 -36.16
CA PHE A 25 -19.60 -14.55 -35.38
C PHE A 25 -20.98 -14.51 -36.04
N HIS A 26 -21.05 -14.43 -37.37
CA HIS A 26 -22.34 -14.50 -38.07
C HIS A 26 -23.02 -15.86 -37.83
N ARG A 27 -22.27 -16.97 -37.88
CA ARG A 27 -22.80 -18.31 -37.56
C ARG A 27 -23.23 -18.43 -36.09
N LEU A 28 -22.44 -17.90 -35.16
CA LEU A 28 -22.76 -17.90 -33.72
C LEU A 28 -24.00 -17.05 -33.41
N ARG A 29 -24.16 -15.91 -34.06
CA ARG A 29 -25.33 -15.03 -33.90
C ARG A 29 -26.63 -15.71 -34.34
N MET A 30 -26.57 -16.50 -35.41
CA MET A 30 -27.73 -17.24 -35.92
C MET A 30 -28.06 -18.49 -35.08
N SER A 31 -27.24 -18.82 -34.07
CA SER A 31 -27.53 -19.91 -33.15
C SER A 31 -28.63 -19.51 -32.16
N PRO A 32 -29.76 -20.25 -32.07
CA PRO A 32 -30.83 -19.94 -31.13
C PRO A 32 -30.37 -20.00 -29.67
N HIS A 33 -29.35 -20.82 -29.36
CA HIS A 33 -28.76 -20.92 -28.02
C HIS A 33 -27.96 -19.68 -27.59
N LEU A 34 -27.60 -18.80 -28.52
CA LEU A 34 -26.80 -17.59 -28.27
C LEU A 34 -27.58 -16.30 -28.54
N ALA A 35 -28.89 -16.40 -28.82
CA ALA A 35 -29.74 -15.25 -29.10
C ALA A 35 -29.87 -14.30 -27.90
N TRP A 36 -29.76 -14.82 -26.67
CA TRP A 36 -29.83 -14.05 -25.43
C TRP A 36 -28.72 -12.99 -25.30
N PHE A 37 -27.59 -13.12 -26.00
CA PHE A 37 -26.57 -12.06 -26.07
C PHE A 37 -27.07 -10.78 -26.76
N GLY A 38 -28.17 -10.86 -27.53
CA GLY A 38 -28.81 -9.70 -28.13
C GLY A 38 -29.65 -8.88 -27.16
N TRP A 39 -29.86 -9.36 -25.94
CA TRP A 39 -30.64 -8.65 -24.92
C TRP A 39 -29.76 -7.64 -24.18
N PRO A 40 -30.14 -6.35 -24.08
CA PRO A 40 -29.34 -5.33 -23.39
C PRO A 40 -28.99 -5.68 -21.94
N ILE A 41 -29.86 -6.44 -21.27
CA ILE A 41 -29.63 -6.92 -19.90
C ILE A 41 -28.42 -7.85 -19.80
N THR A 42 -28.11 -8.60 -20.86
CA THR A 42 -26.98 -9.52 -20.91
C THR A 42 -25.65 -8.79 -20.80
N TYR A 43 -25.51 -7.66 -21.48
CA TYR A 43 -24.32 -6.82 -21.33
C TYR A 43 -24.19 -6.26 -19.91
N ALA A 44 -25.29 -5.76 -19.35
CA ALA A 44 -25.29 -5.17 -18.01
C ALA A 44 -24.92 -6.20 -16.94
N VAL A 45 -25.56 -7.38 -16.95
CA VAL A 45 -25.28 -8.47 -16.02
C VAL A 45 -23.90 -9.06 -16.27
N GLY A 46 -23.51 -9.29 -17.52
CA GLY A 46 -22.20 -9.83 -17.87
C GLY A 46 -21.06 -8.90 -17.47
N THR A 47 -21.20 -7.58 -17.68
CA THR A 47 -20.21 -6.59 -17.23
C THR A 47 -20.12 -6.55 -15.72
N LEU A 48 -21.24 -6.64 -14.99
CA LEU A 48 -21.22 -6.71 -13.54
C LEU A 48 -20.48 -7.97 -13.07
N LEU A 49 -20.80 -9.14 -13.63
CA LEU A 49 -20.14 -10.40 -13.29
C LEU A 49 -18.65 -10.37 -13.58
N LEU A 50 -18.23 -9.89 -14.75
CA LEU A 50 -16.82 -9.78 -15.10
C LEU A 50 -16.09 -8.71 -14.28
N THR A 51 -16.76 -7.63 -13.89
CA THR A 51 -16.22 -6.65 -12.94
C THR A 51 -15.99 -7.30 -11.57
N MET A 52 -16.91 -8.13 -11.10
CA MET A 52 -16.73 -8.90 -9.85
C MET A 52 -15.60 -9.92 -9.96
N LEU A 53 -15.50 -10.64 -11.09
CA LEU A 53 -14.40 -11.59 -11.33
C LEU A 53 -13.04 -10.89 -11.44
N GLY A 54 -12.98 -9.75 -12.13
CA GLY A 54 -11.78 -8.94 -12.24
C GLY A 54 -11.36 -8.32 -10.90
N SER A 55 -12.34 -7.95 -10.07
CA SER A 55 -12.11 -7.56 -8.67
C SER A 55 -11.52 -8.71 -7.86
N GLY A 56 -11.92 -9.96 -8.15
CA GLY A 56 -11.32 -11.17 -7.62
C GLY A 56 -9.82 -11.27 -7.89
N THR A 57 -9.34 -10.85 -9.07
CA THR A 57 -7.89 -10.78 -9.36
C THR A 57 -7.18 -9.79 -8.44
N THR A 58 -7.77 -8.62 -8.19
CA THR A 58 -7.21 -7.61 -7.28
C THR A 58 -7.17 -8.11 -5.84
N LEU A 59 -8.22 -8.80 -5.38
CA LEU A 59 -8.25 -9.42 -4.05
C LEU A 59 -7.23 -10.56 -3.95
N MET A 60 -7.11 -11.40 -4.97
CA MET A 60 -6.12 -12.47 -4.96
C MET A 60 -4.68 -11.93 -5.02
N ALA A 61 -4.45 -10.83 -5.74
CA ALA A 61 -3.16 -10.16 -5.74
C ALA A 61 -2.74 -9.72 -4.33
N ALA A 62 -3.67 -9.17 -3.53
CA ALA A 62 -3.41 -8.82 -2.13
C ALA A 62 -3.14 -10.05 -1.24
N ARG A 63 -3.44 -11.27 -1.67
CA ARG A 63 -3.05 -12.50 -0.95
C ARG A 63 -1.70 -13.05 -1.37
N LEU A 64 -1.32 -12.81 -2.61
CA LEU A 64 -0.11 -13.37 -3.22
C LEU A 64 1.10 -12.42 -3.08
N LEU A 65 0.86 -11.13 -2.88
CA LEU A 65 1.87 -10.10 -2.83
C LEU A 65 1.96 -9.48 -1.43
N ASP A 66 3.19 -9.25 -0.97
CA ASP A 66 3.44 -8.37 0.17
C ASP A 66 3.06 -6.91 -0.17
N PRO A 67 2.95 -6.01 0.84
CA PRO A 67 2.54 -4.63 0.61
C PRO A 67 3.41 -3.89 -0.42
N VAL A 68 4.73 -4.09 -0.42
CA VAL A 68 5.64 -3.40 -1.36
C VAL A 68 5.31 -3.80 -2.79
N GLN A 69 5.25 -5.11 -3.07
CA GLN A 69 4.91 -5.62 -4.40
C GLN A 69 3.50 -5.22 -4.83
N PHE A 70 2.55 -5.18 -3.89
CA PHE A 70 1.18 -4.76 -4.17
C PHE A 70 1.08 -3.27 -4.49
N GLY A 71 1.88 -2.41 -3.84
CA GLY A 71 2.00 -0.99 -4.16
C GLY A 71 2.43 -0.79 -5.62
N THR A 72 3.47 -1.50 -6.06
CA THR A 72 3.91 -1.50 -7.46
C THR A 72 2.81 -2.02 -8.39
N PHE A 73 2.17 -3.14 -8.06
CA PHE A 73 1.05 -3.69 -8.83
C PHE A 73 -0.10 -2.68 -8.99
N ALA A 74 -0.42 -1.91 -7.95
CA ALA A 74 -1.47 -0.90 -7.96
C ALA A 74 -1.11 0.31 -8.84
N LEU A 75 0.14 0.79 -8.80
CA LEU A 75 0.63 1.85 -9.68
C LEU A 75 0.60 1.43 -11.15
N LEU A 76 1.09 0.22 -11.46
CA LEU A 76 1.04 -0.32 -12.81
C LEU A 76 -0.41 -0.53 -13.29
N THR A 77 -1.33 -0.87 -12.39
CA THR A 77 -2.76 -0.95 -12.71
C THR A 77 -3.32 0.42 -13.11
N SER A 78 -2.89 1.49 -12.42
CA SER A 78 -3.25 2.87 -12.78
C SER A 78 -2.71 3.23 -14.17
N LEU A 79 -1.44 2.90 -14.47
CA LEU A 79 -0.84 3.13 -15.79
C LEU A 79 -1.58 2.39 -16.90
N PHE A 80 -1.88 1.11 -16.71
CA PHE A 80 -2.70 0.31 -17.63
C PHE A 80 -4.06 1.00 -17.89
N THR A 81 -4.70 1.49 -16.83
CA THR A 81 -6.00 2.17 -16.93
C THR A 81 -5.90 3.46 -17.74
N TYR A 82 -4.87 4.27 -17.51
CA TYR A 82 -4.65 5.51 -18.29
C TYR A 82 -4.40 5.22 -19.76
N ALA A 83 -3.51 4.26 -20.04
CA ALA A 83 -3.19 3.79 -21.37
C ALA A 83 -4.43 3.27 -22.13
N SER A 84 -5.34 2.57 -21.43
CA SER A 84 -6.60 2.08 -22.01
C SER A 84 -7.58 3.19 -22.44
N ARG A 85 -7.35 4.43 -22.01
CA ARG A 85 -8.17 5.61 -22.30
C ARG A 85 -7.48 6.60 -23.24
N ALA A 86 -6.37 6.22 -23.88
CA ALA A 86 -5.62 7.07 -24.80
C ALA A 86 -6.33 7.36 -26.14
N ASP A 87 -7.62 7.00 -26.30
CA ASP A 87 -8.37 7.10 -27.55
C ASP A 87 -8.76 8.54 -27.88
N LEU A 88 -8.31 9.52 -27.10
CA LEU A 88 -8.65 10.94 -27.23
C LEU A 88 -10.17 11.19 -27.25
N GLY A 89 -10.99 10.34 -26.63
CA GLY A 89 -12.44 10.52 -26.56
C GLY A 89 -13.16 10.14 -27.85
N MET A 90 -12.47 9.48 -28.78
CA MET A 90 -13.03 9.01 -30.04
C MET A 90 -14.19 8.05 -29.83
N SER A 91 -14.17 7.27 -28.74
CA SER A 91 -15.30 6.41 -28.37
C SER A 91 -16.60 7.15 -28.08
N GLN A 92 -16.52 8.37 -27.55
CA GLN A 92 -17.69 9.21 -27.28
C GLN A 92 -18.10 10.01 -28.53
N LEU A 93 -17.14 10.34 -29.38
CA LEU A 93 -17.43 10.95 -30.67
C LEU A 93 -18.25 10.00 -31.57
N ALA A 94 -18.02 8.68 -31.46
CA ALA A 94 -18.82 7.66 -32.14
C ALA A 94 -20.30 7.76 -31.77
N ASP A 95 -20.61 7.89 -30.48
CA ASP A 95 -21.98 8.03 -29.98
C ASP A 95 -22.67 9.31 -30.48
N LYS A 96 -21.90 10.33 -30.84
CA LYS A 96 -22.44 11.58 -31.40
C LYS A 96 -22.62 11.53 -32.92
N ARG A 97 -21.78 10.78 -33.63
CA ARG A 97 -21.71 10.83 -35.10
C ARG A 97 -22.42 9.69 -35.82
N ILE A 98 -22.75 8.59 -35.14
CA ILE A 98 -23.31 7.38 -35.77
C ILE A 98 -24.84 7.30 -35.64
N PRO A 99 -25.46 7.52 -34.45
CA PRO A 99 -26.91 7.34 -34.29
C PRO A 99 -27.75 8.22 -35.22
N GLY A 100 -28.86 7.67 -35.73
CA GLY A 100 -29.87 8.40 -36.50
C GLY A 100 -29.46 8.81 -37.93
N LYS A 101 -28.31 8.35 -38.43
CA LYS A 101 -27.85 8.62 -39.81
C LYS A 101 -28.16 7.47 -40.75
N SER A 102 -28.23 7.75 -42.05
CA SER A 102 -28.35 6.72 -43.07
C SER A 102 -27.14 5.77 -43.03
N ASN A 103 -27.36 4.50 -43.36
CA ASN A 103 -26.35 3.43 -43.24
C ASN A 103 -25.00 3.80 -43.87
N ALA A 104 -24.98 4.39 -45.07
CA ALA A 104 -23.74 4.80 -45.74
C ALA A 104 -22.97 5.93 -45.02
N ILE A 105 -23.68 6.90 -44.44
CA ILE A 105 -23.06 8.03 -43.72
C ILE A 105 -22.54 7.55 -42.36
N ALA A 106 -23.34 6.74 -41.66
CA ALA A 106 -22.95 6.11 -40.41
C ALA A 106 -21.71 5.25 -40.60
N GLU A 107 -21.69 4.43 -41.66
CA GLU A 107 -20.57 3.54 -42.00
C GLU A 107 -19.30 4.32 -42.29
N HIS A 108 -19.38 5.37 -43.13
CA HIS A 108 -18.23 6.23 -43.41
C HIS A 108 -17.66 6.89 -42.14
N ALA A 109 -18.54 7.44 -41.29
CA ALA A 109 -18.13 8.05 -40.03
C ALA A 109 -17.49 7.01 -39.07
N GLY A 110 -18.04 5.79 -39.02
CA GLY A 110 -17.47 4.70 -38.23
C GLY A 110 -16.08 4.29 -38.70
N LEU A 111 -15.84 4.23 -40.01
CA LEU A 111 -14.53 3.95 -40.58
C LEU A 111 -13.49 5.03 -40.26
N GLU A 112 -13.86 6.31 -40.39
CA GLU A 112 -12.97 7.42 -40.03
C GLU A 112 -12.57 7.35 -38.55
N ILE A 113 -13.53 7.07 -37.66
CA ILE A 113 -13.31 6.92 -36.22
C ILE A 113 -12.37 5.76 -35.93
N LEU A 114 -12.61 4.60 -36.53
CA LEU A 114 -11.79 3.41 -36.29
C LEU A 114 -10.34 3.60 -36.71
N VAL A 115 -10.11 4.10 -37.94
CA VAL A 115 -8.76 4.32 -38.46
C VAL A 115 -8.04 5.38 -37.63
N THR A 116 -8.72 6.46 -37.25
CA THR A 116 -8.14 7.51 -36.39
C THR A 116 -7.78 6.97 -35.02
N LEU A 117 -8.66 6.18 -34.39
CA LEU A 117 -8.39 5.54 -33.10
C LEU A 117 -7.14 4.66 -33.15
N TRP A 118 -6.97 3.87 -34.23
CA TRP A 118 -5.78 3.03 -34.40
C TRP A 118 -4.50 3.83 -34.65
N ILE A 119 -4.56 4.91 -35.45
CA ILE A 119 -3.41 5.80 -35.66
C ILE A 119 -3.02 6.48 -34.35
N VAL A 120 -3.99 7.02 -33.61
CA VAL A 120 -3.77 7.62 -32.29
C VAL A 120 -3.17 6.61 -31.32
N GLY A 121 -3.68 5.37 -31.31
CA GLY A 121 -3.12 4.29 -30.49
C GLY A 121 -1.67 3.96 -30.83
N ALA A 122 -1.32 3.89 -32.12
CA ALA A 122 0.05 3.65 -32.55
C ALA A 122 1.01 4.79 -32.11
N ILE A 123 0.58 6.04 -32.25
CA ILE A 123 1.34 7.22 -31.80
C ILE A 123 1.49 7.20 -30.27
N ALA A 124 0.40 6.94 -29.54
CA ALA A 124 0.40 6.88 -28.09
C ALA A 124 1.33 5.77 -27.58
N LEU A 125 1.39 4.62 -28.26
CA LEU A 125 2.29 3.52 -27.89
C LEU A 125 3.74 3.94 -28.01
N ALA A 126 4.11 4.50 -29.16
CA ALA A 126 5.48 4.96 -29.40
C ALA A 126 5.89 6.03 -28.38
N ALA A 127 5.03 7.05 -28.17
CA ALA A 127 5.31 8.13 -27.23
C ALA A 127 5.40 7.63 -25.78
N SER A 128 4.48 6.79 -25.33
CA SER A 128 4.41 6.36 -23.93
C SER A 128 5.55 5.43 -23.55
N ILE A 129 5.99 4.56 -24.46
CA ILE A 129 7.18 3.71 -24.24
C ILE A 129 8.43 4.57 -24.17
N SER A 130 8.58 5.57 -25.05
CA SER A 130 9.70 6.51 -24.97
C SER A 130 9.73 7.27 -23.64
N VAL A 131 8.56 7.65 -23.10
CA VAL A 131 8.48 8.31 -21.79
C VAL A 131 8.90 7.37 -20.67
N VAL A 132 8.44 6.11 -20.64
CA VAL A 132 8.86 5.14 -19.60
C VAL A 132 10.38 4.97 -19.56
N LEU A 133 11.03 4.95 -20.74
CA LEU A 133 12.49 4.84 -20.84
C LEU A 133 13.24 6.10 -20.38
N LEU A 134 12.55 7.25 -20.28
CA LEU A 134 13.10 8.54 -19.84
C LEU A 134 12.76 8.88 -18.38
N VAL A 135 11.82 8.18 -17.74
CA VAL A 135 11.26 8.52 -16.42
C VAL A 135 12.15 8.11 -15.24
N ASP A 136 13.26 7.40 -15.48
CA ASP A 136 14.30 7.05 -14.48
C ASP A 136 14.83 8.29 -13.71
N GLY A 137 14.61 9.51 -14.21
CA GLY A 137 15.03 10.77 -13.58
C GLY A 137 14.04 11.45 -12.60
N PHE A 138 12.83 10.92 -12.36
CA PHE A 138 11.80 11.61 -11.57
C PHE A 138 11.56 11.06 -10.15
N GLY A 139 12.41 10.15 -9.66
CA GLY A 139 12.38 9.71 -8.24
C GLY A 139 11.19 8.83 -7.85
N VAL A 140 10.53 8.19 -8.83
CA VAL A 140 9.53 7.14 -8.59
C VAL A 140 10.10 5.82 -9.08
N ASP A 141 10.41 4.91 -8.14
CA ASP A 141 10.95 3.57 -8.44
C ASP A 141 9.86 2.69 -9.10
N LEU A 142 9.68 2.85 -10.41
CA LEU A 142 8.77 2.06 -11.23
C LEU A 142 9.56 1.03 -12.04
N PRO A 143 9.21 -0.27 -11.98
CA PRO A 143 9.88 -1.27 -12.80
C PRO A 143 9.59 -1.02 -14.29
N ILE A 144 10.63 -0.69 -15.05
CA ILE A 144 10.55 -0.34 -16.48
C ILE A 144 9.83 -1.43 -17.29
N LEU A 145 10.11 -2.70 -16.99
CA LEU A 145 9.51 -3.84 -17.69
C LEU A 145 7.99 -3.91 -17.43
N GLY A 146 7.58 -3.92 -16.17
CA GLY A 146 6.17 -3.92 -15.77
C GLY A 146 5.40 -2.70 -16.30
N ALA A 147 6.02 -1.51 -16.28
CA ALA A 147 5.44 -0.29 -16.84
C ALA A 147 5.23 -0.39 -18.36
N THR A 148 6.23 -0.92 -19.07
CA THR A 148 6.14 -1.16 -20.52
C THR A 148 5.00 -2.11 -20.85
N PHE A 149 4.87 -3.23 -20.12
CA PHE A 149 3.76 -4.17 -20.32
C PHE A 149 2.39 -3.57 -19.96
N ALA A 150 2.29 -2.82 -18.87
CA ALA A 150 1.05 -2.17 -18.47
C ALA A 150 0.55 -1.17 -19.52
N ILE A 151 1.43 -0.31 -20.03
CA ILE A 151 1.11 0.66 -21.09
C ILE A 151 0.76 -0.04 -22.40
N THR A 152 1.57 -1.02 -22.81
CA THR A 152 1.34 -1.79 -24.04
C THR A 152 -0.02 -2.49 -23.98
N GLY A 153 -0.32 -3.17 -22.88
CA GLY A 153 -1.60 -3.84 -22.69
C GLY A 153 -2.78 -2.87 -22.68
N GLY A 154 -2.64 -1.70 -22.04
CA GLY A 154 -3.69 -0.68 -22.05
C GLY A 154 -4.00 -0.17 -23.46
N ILE A 155 -2.97 0.24 -24.22
CA ILE A 155 -3.13 0.77 -25.57
C ILE A 155 -3.62 -0.30 -26.55
N MET A 156 -3.12 -1.53 -26.45
CA MET A 156 -3.63 -2.64 -27.26
C MET A 156 -5.08 -2.97 -26.91
N GLY A 157 -5.45 -2.89 -25.62
CA GLY A 157 -6.84 -3.04 -25.19
C GLY A 157 -7.74 -1.96 -25.76
N MET A 158 -7.27 -0.71 -25.79
CA MET A 158 -7.96 0.40 -26.44
C MET A 158 -8.18 0.15 -27.94
N ILE A 159 -7.14 -0.28 -28.67
CA ILE A 159 -7.23 -0.62 -30.11
C ILE A 159 -8.22 -1.76 -30.34
N ALA A 160 -8.16 -2.81 -29.52
CA ALA A 160 -9.06 -3.96 -29.57
C ALA A 160 -10.52 -3.59 -29.25
N ASN A 161 -10.74 -2.55 -28.43
CA ASN A 161 -12.06 -2.03 -28.07
C ASN A 161 -12.68 -1.11 -29.15
N GLY A 162 -11.91 -0.72 -30.19
CA GLY A 162 -12.39 0.12 -31.28
C GLY A 162 -13.65 -0.40 -31.98
N PRO A 163 -13.71 -1.67 -32.42
CA PRO A 163 -14.93 -2.23 -33.02
C PRO A 163 -16.12 -2.29 -32.05
N ALA A 164 -15.90 -2.64 -30.78
CA ALA A 164 -16.97 -2.67 -29.76
C ALA A 164 -17.61 -1.30 -29.59
N THR A 165 -16.79 -0.24 -29.62
CA THR A 165 -17.25 1.15 -29.58
C THR A 165 -18.19 1.48 -30.75
N LEU A 166 -17.88 1.02 -31.96
CA LEU A 166 -18.74 1.25 -33.13
C LEU A 166 -20.05 0.46 -33.03
N PHE A 167 -20.01 -0.80 -32.60
CA PHE A 167 -21.23 -1.60 -32.41
C PHE A 167 -22.16 -1.00 -31.39
N ARG A 168 -21.61 -0.47 -30.29
CA ARG A 168 -22.37 0.26 -29.28
C ARG A 168 -23.06 1.48 -29.90
N ALA A 169 -22.32 2.32 -30.62
CA ALA A 169 -22.85 3.53 -31.25
C ALA A 169 -23.86 3.23 -32.37
N ALA A 170 -23.71 2.10 -33.07
CA ALA A 170 -24.63 1.63 -34.12
C ALA A 170 -25.79 0.77 -33.58
N SER A 171 -25.96 0.66 -32.26
CA SER A 171 -26.98 -0.17 -31.60
C SER A 171 -26.98 -1.66 -32.03
N LYS A 172 -25.81 -2.20 -32.38
CA LYS A 172 -25.60 -3.63 -32.68
C LYS A 172 -25.31 -4.38 -31.38
N VAL A 173 -26.38 -4.61 -30.61
CA VAL A 173 -26.31 -5.08 -29.21
C VAL A 173 -25.61 -6.43 -29.06
N TRP A 174 -25.86 -7.39 -29.96
CA TRP A 174 -25.27 -8.72 -29.87
C TRP A 174 -23.75 -8.68 -30.05
N GLU A 175 -23.27 -8.03 -31.12
CA GLU A 175 -21.85 -7.90 -31.44
C GLU A 175 -21.11 -7.10 -30.36
N PHE A 176 -21.72 -6.01 -29.90
CA PHE A 176 -21.19 -5.22 -28.80
C PHE A 176 -21.01 -6.07 -27.54
N THR A 177 -22.05 -6.80 -27.15
CA THR A 177 -22.06 -7.59 -25.91
C THR A 177 -20.98 -8.67 -25.94
N VAL A 178 -20.95 -9.49 -27.00
CA VAL A 178 -19.96 -10.58 -27.13
C VAL A 178 -18.54 -10.02 -27.08
N LEU A 179 -18.27 -8.95 -27.83
CA LEU A 179 -16.93 -8.40 -27.91
C LEU A 179 -16.48 -7.74 -26.61
N ALA A 180 -17.35 -6.98 -25.96
CA ALA A 180 -17.05 -6.34 -24.68
C ALA A 180 -16.78 -7.38 -23.57
N LEU A 181 -17.51 -8.50 -23.56
CA LEU A 181 -17.26 -9.59 -22.61
C LEU A 181 -15.93 -10.29 -22.88
N ILE A 182 -15.59 -10.58 -24.15
CA ILE A 182 -14.28 -11.14 -24.52
C ILE A 182 -13.15 -10.24 -24.01
N LEU A 183 -13.22 -8.94 -24.29
CA LEU A 183 -12.18 -7.99 -23.88
C LEU A 183 -12.03 -7.88 -22.35
N GLN A 184 -13.09 -8.11 -21.58
CA GLN A 184 -13.02 -8.09 -20.13
C GLN A 184 -12.43 -9.37 -19.51
N ILE A 185 -12.42 -10.50 -20.23
CA ILE A 185 -11.81 -11.76 -19.74
C ILE A 185 -10.34 -11.56 -19.37
N ALA A 186 -9.61 -10.72 -20.10
CA ALA A 186 -8.20 -10.42 -19.83
C ALA A 186 -7.94 -10.06 -18.35
N MET A 187 -8.87 -9.35 -17.71
CA MET A 187 -8.75 -8.85 -16.35
C MET A 187 -9.02 -9.92 -15.27
N THR A 188 -9.34 -11.15 -15.68
CA THR A 188 -9.70 -12.28 -14.80
C THR A 188 -8.57 -13.31 -14.73
N VAL A 189 -8.82 -14.56 -15.14
CA VAL A 189 -7.90 -15.70 -15.08
C VAL A 189 -6.55 -15.43 -15.77
N PRO A 190 -6.48 -14.83 -16.98
CA PRO A 190 -5.18 -14.61 -17.64
C PRO A 190 -4.24 -13.72 -16.83
N ARG A 191 -4.76 -12.61 -16.30
CA ARG A 191 -3.99 -11.69 -15.45
C ARG A 191 -3.53 -12.36 -14.16
N LEU A 192 -4.42 -13.13 -13.51
CA LEU A 192 -4.08 -13.87 -12.30
C LEU A 192 -3.04 -14.98 -12.56
N ALA A 193 -3.17 -15.72 -13.67
CA ALA A 193 -2.20 -16.73 -14.07
C ALA A 193 -0.83 -16.10 -14.32
N GLY A 194 -0.78 -14.95 -15.00
CA GLY A 194 0.44 -14.18 -15.16
C GLY A 194 1.06 -13.77 -13.82
N LEU A 195 0.22 -13.35 -12.85
CA LEU A 195 0.68 -13.00 -11.50
C LEU A 195 1.35 -14.18 -10.79
N VAL A 196 0.74 -15.36 -10.86
CA VAL A 196 1.25 -16.58 -10.21
C VAL A 196 2.53 -17.08 -10.88
N LEU A 197 2.64 -16.96 -12.21
CA LEU A 197 3.77 -17.51 -12.97
C LEU A 197 4.98 -16.58 -13.04
N GLY A 198 4.77 -15.26 -13.00
CA GLY A 198 5.84 -14.29 -13.24
C GLY A 198 5.76 -13.05 -12.35
N GLY A 199 5.06 -13.11 -11.23
CA GLY A 199 4.87 -11.98 -10.32
C GLY A 199 4.17 -10.81 -10.99
N VAL A 200 4.43 -9.60 -10.49
CA VAL A 200 3.77 -8.37 -10.96
C VAL A 200 3.94 -8.18 -12.47
N ASP A 201 5.17 -8.35 -12.99
CA ASP A 201 5.49 -8.22 -14.40
C ASP A 201 4.75 -9.27 -15.25
N GLY A 202 4.69 -10.53 -14.78
CA GLY A 202 3.95 -11.61 -15.43
C GLY A 202 2.46 -11.30 -15.58
N SER A 203 1.84 -10.66 -14.59
CA SER A 203 0.44 -10.22 -14.67
C SER A 203 0.21 -9.25 -15.83
N PHE A 204 1.07 -8.24 -15.97
CA PHE A 204 0.92 -7.24 -17.04
C PHE A 204 1.36 -7.78 -18.39
N ALA A 205 2.35 -8.68 -18.44
CA ALA A 205 2.72 -9.39 -19.66
C ALA A 205 1.55 -10.22 -20.20
N ALA A 206 0.85 -10.97 -19.34
CA ALA A 206 -0.31 -11.77 -19.74
C ALA A 206 -1.43 -10.90 -20.34
N VAL A 207 -1.72 -9.75 -19.71
CA VAL A 207 -2.72 -8.79 -20.22
C VAL A 207 -2.26 -8.16 -21.54
N ALA A 208 -0.98 -7.81 -21.67
CA ALA A 208 -0.42 -7.27 -22.90
C ALA A 208 -0.52 -8.26 -24.07
N ILE A 209 -0.16 -9.54 -23.85
CA ILE A 209 -0.29 -10.60 -24.84
C ILE A 209 -1.75 -10.77 -25.25
N TYR A 210 -2.66 -10.89 -24.28
CA TYR A 210 -4.08 -11.09 -24.53
C TYR A 210 -4.67 -9.97 -25.39
N TYR A 211 -4.44 -8.70 -25.02
CA TYR A 211 -4.98 -7.58 -25.76
C TYR A 211 -4.31 -7.37 -27.12
N THR A 212 -3.03 -7.72 -27.27
CA THR A 212 -2.36 -7.71 -28.56
C THR A 212 -2.99 -8.74 -29.51
N LEU A 213 -3.25 -9.96 -29.03
CA LEU A 213 -3.95 -10.99 -29.80
C LEU A 213 -5.35 -10.51 -30.21
N CYS A 214 -6.11 -9.94 -29.28
CA CYS A 214 -7.42 -9.37 -29.58
C CYS A 214 -7.33 -8.24 -30.62
N ALA A 215 -6.40 -7.30 -30.45
CA ALA A 215 -6.19 -6.20 -31.39
C ALA A 215 -5.88 -6.73 -32.79
N VAL A 216 -4.99 -7.71 -32.93
CA VAL A 216 -4.64 -8.31 -34.23
C VAL A 216 -5.81 -9.03 -34.88
N LEU A 217 -6.61 -9.77 -34.10
CA LEU A 217 -7.77 -10.52 -34.60
C LEU A 217 -8.94 -9.61 -34.98
N LEU A 218 -9.15 -8.53 -34.23
CA LEU A 218 -10.31 -7.64 -34.37
C LEU A 218 -10.05 -6.45 -35.30
N ALA A 219 -8.79 -6.07 -35.50
CA ALA A 219 -8.41 -4.98 -36.40
C ALA A 219 -8.22 -5.41 -37.88
N ARG A 220 -8.61 -6.64 -38.25
CA ARG A 220 -8.37 -7.19 -39.60
C ARG A 220 -9.65 -7.50 -40.40
N PRO A 221 -9.65 -7.20 -41.72
CA PRO A 221 -8.69 -6.35 -42.44
C PRO A 221 -8.85 -4.87 -42.05
N LEU A 222 -7.74 -4.12 -42.04
CA LEU A 222 -7.78 -2.66 -41.91
C LEU A 222 -8.72 -2.09 -42.98
N PRO A 223 -9.77 -1.34 -42.62
CA PRO A 223 -10.67 -0.80 -43.62
C PRO A 223 -9.92 0.14 -44.55
N ARG A 224 -10.00 -0.09 -45.87
CA ARG A 224 -9.44 0.84 -46.86
C ARG A 224 -10.34 2.05 -46.97
N LEU A 225 -9.96 3.15 -46.34
CA LEU A 225 -10.54 4.45 -46.62
C LEU A 225 -10.09 4.94 -48.00
N LYS A 226 -11.04 5.40 -48.83
CA LYS A 226 -10.73 6.03 -50.13
C LYS A 226 -10.03 7.39 -49.99
N LYS A 227 -10.14 8.05 -48.83
CA LYS A 227 -9.53 9.34 -48.49
C LYS A 227 -8.88 9.26 -47.11
N ARG A 228 -7.81 10.02 -46.87
CA ARG A 228 -7.18 10.08 -45.54
C ARG A 228 -8.20 10.63 -44.52
N PRO A 229 -8.32 10.03 -43.33
CA PRO A 229 -9.22 10.54 -42.30
C PRO A 229 -8.75 11.93 -41.85
N PRO A 230 -9.67 12.85 -41.52
CA PRO A 230 -9.31 14.21 -41.16
C PRO A 230 -8.84 14.29 -39.70
N LEU A 231 -7.68 13.69 -39.40
CA LEU A 231 -7.12 13.47 -38.05
C LEU A 231 -7.21 14.71 -37.15
N ALA A 232 -6.79 15.87 -37.65
CA ALA A 232 -6.80 17.12 -36.87
C ALA A 232 -8.21 17.54 -36.44
N SER A 233 -9.19 17.45 -37.35
CA SER A 233 -10.58 17.80 -37.03
C SER A 233 -11.24 16.81 -36.06
N MET A 234 -10.85 15.53 -36.14
CA MET A 234 -11.34 14.49 -35.24
C MET A 234 -10.76 14.64 -33.86
N ALA A 235 -9.44 14.88 -33.77
CA ALA A 235 -8.77 15.21 -32.52
C ALA A 235 -9.39 16.47 -31.88
N GLN A 236 -9.63 17.54 -32.64
CA GLN A 236 -10.28 18.76 -32.12
C GLN A 236 -11.69 18.49 -31.56
N ALA A 237 -12.47 17.62 -32.21
CA ALA A 237 -13.82 17.28 -31.75
C ALA A 237 -13.82 16.34 -30.52
N ALA A 238 -12.81 15.48 -30.41
CA ALA A 238 -12.73 14.45 -29.37
C ALA A 238 -11.99 14.94 -28.10
N LEU A 239 -11.01 15.83 -28.26
CA LEU A 239 -10.14 16.33 -27.18
C LEU A 239 -10.89 16.91 -25.97
N PRO A 240 -11.96 17.73 -26.13
CA PRO A 240 -12.71 18.23 -24.97
C PRO A 240 -13.40 17.11 -24.17
N LEU A 241 -13.82 16.04 -24.84
CA LEU A 241 -14.44 14.88 -24.20
C LEU A 241 -13.40 14.00 -23.50
N PHE A 242 -12.24 13.82 -24.13
CA PHE A 242 -11.08 13.19 -23.53
C PHE A 242 -10.64 13.90 -22.26
N ALA A 243 -10.47 15.23 -22.32
CA ALA A 243 -9.98 16.01 -21.19
C ALA A 243 -10.82 15.77 -19.92
N PHE A 244 -12.15 15.69 -20.04
CA PHE A 244 -13.01 15.40 -18.90
C PHE A 244 -12.79 13.98 -18.36
N ASN A 245 -12.84 12.97 -19.23
CA ASN A 245 -12.76 11.57 -18.81
C ASN A 245 -11.36 11.17 -18.34
N ALA A 246 -10.32 11.70 -18.96
CA ALA A 246 -8.94 11.49 -18.57
C ALA A 246 -8.67 12.11 -17.20
N SER A 247 -9.09 13.36 -16.97
CA SER A 247 -8.95 13.99 -15.66
C SER A 247 -9.74 13.27 -14.57
N TRP A 248 -10.97 12.83 -14.86
CA TRP A 248 -11.74 12.00 -13.93
C TRP A 248 -11.06 10.67 -13.59
N THR A 249 -10.55 9.97 -14.61
CA THR A 249 -9.85 8.70 -14.44
C THR A 249 -8.55 8.90 -13.64
N PHE A 250 -7.81 9.96 -13.92
CA PHE A 250 -6.57 10.28 -13.18
C PHE A 250 -6.89 10.62 -11.72
N TYR A 251 -7.94 11.42 -11.46
CA TYR A 251 -8.37 11.78 -10.11
C TYR A 251 -8.70 10.58 -9.23
N LEU A 252 -9.41 9.58 -9.76
CA LEU A 252 -9.80 8.39 -9.00
C LEU A 252 -8.62 7.55 -8.48
N SER A 253 -7.42 7.69 -9.06
CA SER A 253 -6.22 6.97 -8.59
C SER A 253 -5.02 7.87 -8.31
N ALA A 254 -5.23 9.20 -8.26
CA ALA A 254 -4.18 10.18 -7.98
C ALA A 254 -3.63 10.04 -6.56
N ASN A 255 -4.44 9.56 -5.61
CA ASN A 255 -4.00 9.30 -4.25
C ASN A 255 -2.79 8.34 -4.19
N ARG A 256 -2.72 7.33 -5.07
CA ARG A 256 -1.58 6.40 -5.12
C ARG A 256 -0.29 7.09 -5.57
N TRP A 257 -0.37 7.99 -6.55
CA TRP A 257 0.78 8.75 -7.04
C TRP A 257 1.26 9.79 -6.02
N ILE A 258 0.34 10.41 -5.30
CA ILE A 258 0.68 11.33 -4.21
C ILE A 258 1.35 10.53 -3.09
N SER A 259 0.77 9.40 -2.69
CA SER A 259 1.31 8.52 -1.66
C SER A 259 2.69 7.95 -2.02
N SER A 260 2.93 7.60 -3.29
CA SER A 260 4.25 7.09 -3.72
C SER A 260 5.38 8.11 -3.56
N VAL A 261 5.05 9.41 -3.46
CA VAL A 261 6.02 10.48 -3.19
C VAL A 261 6.10 10.77 -1.69
N LEU A 262 5.00 10.64 -0.96
CA LEU A 262 4.91 11.00 0.47
C LEU A 262 5.30 9.88 1.44
N SER A 263 5.32 8.64 0.99
CA SER A 263 5.37 7.45 1.85
C SER A 263 6.41 6.42 1.40
N SER A 264 6.79 5.55 2.33
CA SER A 264 7.62 4.38 2.03
C SER A 264 6.90 3.43 1.04
N PRO A 265 7.62 2.57 0.31
CA PRO A 265 7.00 1.58 -0.56
C PRO A 265 6.01 0.63 0.16
N HIS A 266 6.29 0.31 1.43
CA HIS A 266 5.41 -0.52 2.26
C HIS A 266 4.08 0.21 2.54
N ASP A 267 4.16 1.45 3.00
CA ASP A 267 3.01 2.30 3.32
C ASP A 267 2.15 2.63 2.09
N LEU A 268 2.80 2.88 0.95
CA LEU A 268 2.12 2.97 -0.35
C LEU A 268 1.31 1.70 -0.64
N GLY A 269 1.89 0.53 -0.34
CA GLY A 269 1.24 -0.77 -0.44
C GLY A 269 -0.04 -0.86 0.37
N LEU A 270 0.03 -0.51 1.65
CA LEU A 270 -1.10 -0.50 2.58
C LEU A 270 -2.22 0.46 2.13
N LEU A 271 -1.87 1.71 1.78
CA LEU A 271 -2.85 2.66 1.26
C LEU A 271 -3.47 2.18 -0.06
N SER A 272 -2.64 1.63 -0.95
CA SER A 272 -3.07 1.12 -2.26
C SER A 272 -4.02 -0.07 -2.13
N PHE A 273 -3.86 -0.89 -1.09
CA PHE A 273 -4.77 -1.98 -0.77
C PHE A 273 -6.17 -1.44 -0.43
N GLY A 274 -6.26 -0.53 0.54
CA GLY A 274 -7.53 0.13 0.89
C GLY A 274 -8.16 0.86 -0.31
N ALA A 275 -7.34 1.55 -1.10
CA ALA A 275 -7.81 2.25 -2.30
C ALA A 275 -8.32 1.29 -3.37
N SER A 276 -7.72 0.10 -3.49
CA SER A 276 -8.18 -0.93 -4.42
C SER A 276 -9.54 -1.50 -4.02
N LEU A 277 -9.78 -1.71 -2.71
CA LEU A 277 -11.09 -2.11 -2.21
C LEU A 277 -12.15 -1.06 -2.49
N ALA A 278 -11.83 0.22 -2.28
CA ALA A 278 -12.71 1.34 -2.61
C ALA A 278 -13.06 1.36 -4.12
N MET A 279 -12.06 1.15 -4.98
CA MET A 279 -12.25 1.13 -6.44
C MET A 279 -13.15 -0.01 -6.92
N ILE A 280 -13.17 -1.16 -6.23
CA ILE A 280 -14.13 -2.24 -6.53
C ILE A 280 -15.57 -1.74 -6.33
N GLY A 281 -15.84 -1.09 -5.20
CA GLY A 281 -17.15 -0.50 -4.90
C GLY A 281 -17.55 0.57 -5.91
N LEU A 282 -16.64 1.49 -6.23
CA LEU A 282 -16.87 2.54 -7.22
C LEU A 282 -17.10 1.97 -8.64
N GLY A 283 -16.43 0.87 -8.99
CA GLY A 283 -16.64 0.16 -10.26
C GLY A 283 -18.04 -0.41 -10.39
N ILE A 284 -18.55 -1.04 -9.33
CA ILE A 284 -19.94 -1.53 -9.27
C ILE A 284 -20.92 -0.36 -9.41
N MET A 285 -20.68 0.74 -8.69
CA MET A 285 -21.51 1.95 -8.79
C MET A 285 -21.50 2.54 -10.20
N ALA A 286 -20.35 2.57 -10.87
CA ALA A 286 -20.23 3.04 -12.24
C ALA A 286 -21.03 2.18 -13.22
N ALA A 287 -20.99 0.85 -13.06
CA ALA A 287 -21.78 -0.07 -13.88
C ALA A 287 -23.30 0.16 -13.72
N ILE A 288 -23.76 0.39 -12.49
CA ILE A 288 -25.17 0.72 -12.22
C ILE A 288 -25.52 2.09 -12.81
N ALA A 289 -24.66 3.09 -12.61
CA ALA A 289 -24.86 4.46 -13.09
C ALA A 289 -25.06 4.49 -14.61
N GLN A 290 -24.26 3.72 -15.37
CA GLN A 290 -24.37 3.63 -16.84
C GLN A 290 -25.77 3.25 -17.34
N VAL A 291 -26.49 2.40 -16.61
CA VAL A 291 -27.86 1.98 -16.97
C VAL A 291 -28.91 2.98 -16.48
N ARG A 292 -28.63 3.71 -15.40
CA ARG A 292 -29.57 4.61 -14.72
C ARG A 292 -29.59 6.02 -15.30
N TYR A 293 -28.42 6.62 -15.56
CA TYR A 293 -28.33 8.04 -15.93
C TYR A 293 -29.10 8.43 -17.21
N PRO A 294 -29.19 7.60 -18.28
CA PRO A 294 -29.94 7.99 -19.48
C PRO A 294 -31.44 8.13 -19.18
N LYS A 295 -31.98 7.26 -18.30
CA LYS A 295 -33.38 7.33 -17.84
C LYS A 295 -33.63 8.58 -17.01
N MET A 296 -32.65 9.00 -16.21
CA MET A 296 -32.75 10.26 -15.44
C MET A 296 -32.78 11.47 -16.39
N LEU A 297 -31.87 11.52 -17.37
CA LEU A 297 -31.82 12.60 -18.35
C LEU A 297 -33.12 12.70 -19.17
N ALA A 298 -33.71 11.57 -19.55
CA ALA A 298 -35.01 11.55 -20.25
C ALA A 298 -36.17 12.05 -19.37
N ARG A 299 -36.13 11.81 -18.05
CA ARG A 299 -37.13 12.39 -17.13
C ARG A 299 -36.97 13.90 -16.98
N MET A 300 -35.75 14.41 -17.17
CA MET A 300 -35.41 15.84 -17.11
C MET A 300 -35.67 16.59 -18.43
N SER A 301 -35.95 15.90 -19.54
CA SER A 301 -36.16 16.57 -20.83
C SER A 301 -37.60 17.09 -20.95
N GLY A 302 -37.80 18.35 -20.53
CA GLY A 302 -39.06 19.08 -20.75
C GLY A 302 -39.79 19.55 -19.48
N GLN A 303 -39.16 19.49 -18.30
CA GLN A 303 -39.75 19.95 -17.04
C GLN A 303 -39.11 21.25 -16.53
N SER A 304 -39.73 21.90 -15.54
CA SER A 304 -39.16 23.06 -14.83
C SER A 304 -37.94 22.66 -14.01
N LEU A 305 -36.97 23.57 -13.83
CA LEU A 305 -35.75 23.38 -13.01
C LEU A 305 -36.01 22.71 -11.64
N GLN A 306 -37.10 23.08 -10.95
CA GLN A 306 -37.48 22.47 -9.67
C GLN A 306 -37.70 20.95 -9.75
N LYS A 307 -38.33 20.46 -10.82
CA LYS A 307 -38.62 19.02 -10.97
C LYS A 307 -37.36 18.24 -11.33
N ASP A 308 -36.55 18.79 -12.23
CA ASP A 308 -35.24 18.23 -12.59
C ASP A 308 -34.33 18.13 -11.36
N SER A 309 -34.28 19.21 -10.57
CA SER A 309 -33.52 19.28 -9.33
C SER A 309 -33.97 18.23 -8.31
N ALA A 310 -35.28 18.02 -8.17
CA ALA A 310 -35.84 17.02 -7.24
C ALA A 310 -35.49 15.58 -7.65
N VAL A 311 -35.44 15.29 -8.96
CA VAL A 311 -35.04 13.97 -9.48
C VAL A 311 -33.57 13.68 -9.14
N VAL A 312 -32.68 14.65 -9.37
CA VAL A 312 -31.25 14.49 -9.07
C VAL A 312 -31.02 14.37 -7.56
N GLU A 313 -31.63 15.25 -6.76
CA GLU A 313 -31.51 15.24 -5.29
C GLU A 313 -31.94 13.89 -4.71
N ARG A 314 -33.07 13.34 -5.16
CA ARG A 314 -33.57 12.04 -4.71
C ARG A 314 -32.61 10.90 -5.04
N GLU A 315 -32.07 10.86 -6.26
CA GLU A 315 -31.16 9.78 -6.66
C GLU A 315 -29.82 9.88 -5.92
N VAL A 316 -29.26 11.08 -5.76
CA VAL A 316 -28.06 11.29 -4.95
C VAL A 316 -28.30 10.90 -3.50
N PHE A 317 -29.47 11.21 -2.92
CA PHE A 317 -29.83 10.77 -1.57
C PHE A 317 -29.82 9.23 -1.43
N VAL A 318 -30.46 8.51 -2.35
CA VAL A 318 -30.50 7.03 -2.32
C VAL A 318 -29.09 6.44 -2.43
N VAL A 319 -28.27 6.97 -3.35
CA VAL A 319 -26.87 6.53 -3.52
C VAL A 319 -26.06 6.81 -2.25
N THR A 320 -26.23 7.99 -1.65
CA THR A 320 -25.57 8.36 -0.40
C THR A 320 -25.92 7.38 0.71
N LEU A 321 -27.21 7.10 0.92
CA LEU A 321 -27.67 6.16 1.94
C LEU A 321 -27.08 4.76 1.75
N ALA A 322 -27.12 4.24 0.52
CA ALA A 322 -26.58 2.91 0.21
C ALA A 322 -25.07 2.84 0.49
N LEU A 323 -24.30 3.85 0.06
CA LEU A 323 -22.86 3.88 0.28
C LEU A 323 -22.48 4.14 1.72
N SER A 324 -23.28 4.94 2.46
CA SER A 324 -23.08 5.13 3.89
C SER A 324 -23.30 3.82 4.67
N LEU A 325 -24.26 2.98 4.27
CA LEU A 325 -24.44 1.65 4.88
C LEU A 325 -23.24 0.74 4.60
N VAL A 326 -22.68 0.77 3.38
CA VAL A 326 -21.46 0.00 3.06
C VAL A 326 -20.26 0.49 3.85
N ALA A 327 -20.05 1.81 3.93
CA ALA A 327 -18.97 2.40 4.73
C ALA A 327 -19.16 2.11 6.23
N LEU A 328 -20.39 2.13 6.73
CA LEU A 328 -20.71 1.75 8.11
C LEU A 328 -20.36 0.29 8.39
N CYS A 329 -20.69 -0.63 7.49
CA CYS A 329 -20.26 -2.02 7.59
C CYS A 329 -18.72 -2.13 7.61
N ALA A 330 -18.02 -1.35 6.78
CA ALA A 330 -16.56 -1.34 6.78
C ALA A 330 -16.00 -0.90 8.13
N VAL A 331 -16.59 0.10 8.80
CA VAL A 331 -16.17 0.54 10.14
C VAL A 331 -16.15 -0.61 11.16
N PHE A 332 -17.16 -1.48 11.15
CA PHE A 332 -17.29 -2.54 12.15
C PHE A 332 -16.62 -3.87 11.77
N VAL A 333 -16.39 -4.10 10.49
CA VAL A 333 -16.03 -5.44 9.99
C VAL A 333 -14.63 -5.49 9.38
N SER A 334 -14.05 -4.36 8.97
CA SER A 334 -12.77 -4.33 8.24
C SER A 334 -11.63 -4.97 9.00
N ASP A 335 -11.49 -4.71 10.30
CA ASP A 335 -10.43 -5.30 11.14
C ASP A 335 -10.44 -6.84 11.08
N ARG A 336 -11.60 -7.44 11.37
CA ARG A 336 -11.78 -8.91 11.36
C ARG A 336 -11.59 -9.51 9.97
N VAL A 337 -12.15 -8.87 8.95
CA VAL A 337 -12.08 -9.37 7.57
C VAL A 337 -10.67 -9.25 7.01
N ILE A 338 -10.00 -8.13 7.23
CA ILE A 338 -8.62 -7.93 6.76
C ILE A 338 -7.69 -8.87 7.51
N ALA A 339 -7.79 -9.00 8.83
CA ALA A 339 -6.98 -9.96 9.59
C ALA A 339 -7.18 -11.40 9.13
N ALA A 340 -8.41 -11.81 8.84
CA ALA A 340 -8.71 -13.19 8.43
C ALA A 340 -8.35 -13.49 6.97
N ILE A 341 -8.52 -12.52 6.06
CA ILE A 341 -8.40 -12.74 4.61
C ILE A 341 -7.04 -12.26 4.09
N PHE A 342 -6.50 -11.18 4.64
CA PHE A 342 -5.32 -10.44 4.18
C PHE A 342 -4.38 -10.10 5.37
N PRO A 343 -3.80 -11.10 6.05
CA PRO A 343 -3.04 -10.88 7.29
C PRO A 343 -1.85 -9.93 7.12
N ALA A 344 -1.26 -9.84 5.93
CA ALA A 344 -0.18 -8.89 5.62
C ALA A 344 -0.62 -7.42 5.54
N TYR A 345 -1.92 -7.14 5.62
CA TYR A 345 -2.50 -5.80 5.43
C TYR A 345 -3.27 -5.31 6.67
N THR A 346 -3.10 -5.93 7.84
CA THR A 346 -3.78 -5.52 9.07
C THR A 346 -3.49 -4.07 9.46
N GLU A 347 -2.30 -3.58 9.14
CA GLU A 347 -1.93 -2.17 9.35
C GLU A 347 -2.72 -1.21 8.46
N ALA A 348 -3.24 -1.67 7.32
CA ALA A 348 -4.04 -0.85 6.40
C ALA A 348 -5.48 -0.61 6.89
N VAL A 349 -5.90 -1.22 8.01
CA VAL A 349 -7.30 -1.17 8.47
C VAL A 349 -7.83 0.25 8.65
N PRO A 350 -7.15 1.18 9.37
CA PRO A 350 -7.71 2.51 9.60
C PRO A 350 -7.77 3.33 8.31
N ALA A 351 -6.71 3.32 7.50
CA ALA A 351 -6.71 3.90 6.15
C ALA A 351 -7.82 3.32 5.26
N THR A 352 -8.07 2.01 5.30
CA THR A 352 -9.11 1.35 4.52
C THR A 352 -10.51 1.81 4.94
N ILE A 353 -10.75 1.98 6.23
CA ILE A 353 -12.02 2.54 6.75
C ILE A 353 -12.22 3.97 6.23
N ALA A 354 -11.22 4.83 6.33
CA ALA A 354 -11.30 6.20 5.82
C ALA A 354 -11.54 6.25 4.30
N LEU A 355 -10.89 5.37 3.53
CA LEU A 355 -11.14 5.24 2.09
C LEU A 355 -12.55 4.72 1.78
N ALA A 356 -13.11 3.83 2.60
CA ALA A 356 -14.51 3.44 2.50
C ALA A 356 -15.46 4.62 2.77
N VAL A 357 -15.14 5.51 3.72
CA VAL A 357 -15.90 6.75 3.94
C VAL A 357 -15.82 7.67 2.71
N SER A 358 -14.65 7.79 2.09
CA SER A 358 -14.50 8.59 0.85
C SER A 358 -15.35 8.07 -0.32
N CYS A 359 -15.76 6.79 -0.29
CA CYS A 359 -16.64 6.23 -1.31
C CYS A 359 -18.04 6.86 -1.30
N VAL A 360 -18.50 7.45 -0.19
CA VAL A 360 -19.84 8.06 -0.09
C VAL A 360 -19.96 9.26 -1.05
N SER A 361 -18.98 10.15 -1.03
CA SER A 361 -18.88 11.31 -1.93
C SER A 361 -18.42 10.92 -3.32
N LEU A 362 -17.38 10.07 -3.44
CA LEU A 362 -16.87 9.62 -4.74
C LEU A 362 -17.92 8.82 -5.52
N GLY A 363 -18.70 7.98 -4.85
CA GLY A 363 -19.77 7.21 -5.49
C GLY A 363 -20.93 8.09 -5.95
N ALA A 364 -21.26 9.15 -5.19
CA ALA A 364 -22.19 10.17 -5.65
C ALA A 364 -21.65 10.92 -6.89
N MET A 365 -20.35 11.24 -6.92
CA MET A 365 -19.70 11.82 -8.11
C MET A 365 -19.76 10.90 -9.33
N VAL A 366 -19.41 9.61 -9.17
CA VAL A 366 -19.52 8.59 -10.23
C VAL A 366 -20.92 8.59 -10.85
N TRP A 367 -21.95 8.83 -10.03
CA TRP A 367 -23.33 8.89 -10.46
C TRP A 367 -23.66 10.12 -11.32
N ILE A 368 -23.14 11.30 -10.93
CA ILE A 368 -23.47 12.59 -11.57
C ILE A 368 -22.57 12.97 -12.75
N VAL A 369 -21.33 12.47 -12.79
CA VAL A 369 -20.34 12.79 -13.85
C VAL A 369 -20.90 12.59 -15.27
N PRO A 370 -21.55 11.46 -15.62
CA PRO A 370 -22.13 11.28 -16.96
C PRO A 370 -23.15 12.37 -17.31
N MET A 371 -23.93 12.85 -16.33
CA MET A 371 -24.93 13.89 -16.56
C MET A 371 -24.27 15.26 -16.80
N ILE A 372 -23.21 15.59 -16.07
CA ILE A 372 -22.40 16.80 -16.27
C ILE A 372 -21.81 16.81 -17.69
N ILE A 373 -21.21 15.70 -18.12
CA ILE A 373 -20.60 15.59 -19.46
C ILE A 373 -21.65 15.82 -20.56
N VAL A 374 -22.86 15.27 -20.39
CA VAL A 374 -23.93 15.40 -21.40
C VAL A 374 -24.50 16.82 -21.45
N ARG A 375 -24.66 17.50 -20.31
CA ARG A 375 -25.24 18.84 -20.22
C ARG A 375 -24.24 19.98 -20.45
N SER A 376 -22.95 19.73 -20.28
CA SER A 376 -21.90 20.73 -20.48
C SER A 376 -21.79 21.16 -21.95
N GLN A 377 -21.79 22.47 -22.17
CA GLN A 377 -21.54 23.08 -23.49
C GLN A 377 -20.04 23.23 -23.77
N SER A 378 -19.21 23.20 -22.74
CA SER A 378 -17.76 23.43 -22.80
C SER A 378 -16.98 22.41 -21.96
N PRO A 379 -17.09 21.10 -22.23
CA PRO A 379 -16.59 20.04 -21.34
C PRO A 379 -15.08 20.12 -21.06
N GLY A 380 -14.28 20.60 -22.01
CA GLY A 380 -12.84 20.81 -21.77
C GLY A 380 -12.54 21.89 -20.74
N LEU A 381 -13.19 23.06 -20.82
CA LEU A 381 -13.01 24.15 -19.87
C LEU A 381 -13.58 23.81 -18.50
N ASP A 382 -14.75 23.18 -18.46
CA ASP A 382 -15.37 22.76 -17.20
C ASP A 382 -14.53 21.67 -16.53
N SER A 383 -13.94 20.73 -17.29
CA SER A 383 -12.97 19.76 -16.78
C SER A 383 -11.76 20.47 -16.16
N MET A 384 -11.09 21.35 -16.92
CA MET A 384 -9.88 22.02 -16.46
C MET A 384 -10.08 22.76 -15.15
N LYS A 385 -11.17 23.53 -15.02
CA LYS A 385 -11.49 24.26 -13.79
C LYS A 385 -11.77 23.32 -12.61
N LEU A 386 -12.59 22.30 -12.85
CA LEU A 386 -13.00 21.36 -11.81
C LEU A 386 -11.81 20.55 -11.27
N PHE A 387 -11.01 19.99 -12.17
CA PHE A 387 -9.93 19.09 -11.79
C PHE A 387 -8.66 19.81 -11.36
N ALA A 388 -8.40 21.06 -11.79
CA ALA A 388 -7.31 21.86 -11.23
C ALA A 388 -7.52 22.07 -9.71
N VAL A 389 -8.74 22.42 -9.30
CA VAL A 389 -9.10 22.53 -7.88
C VAL A 389 -9.09 21.16 -7.21
N GLY A 390 -9.62 20.14 -7.87
CA GLY A 390 -9.63 18.76 -7.37
C GLY A 390 -8.24 18.21 -7.03
N PHE A 391 -7.29 18.29 -7.98
CA PHE A 391 -5.92 17.81 -7.75
C PHE A 391 -5.20 18.64 -6.70
N GLY A 392 -5.37 19.97 -6.71
CA GLY A 392 -4.77 20.84 -5.71
C GLY A 392 -5.27 20.51 -4.29
N THR A 393 -6.58 20.36 -4.11
CA THR A 393 -7.17 19.99 -2.82
C THR A 393 -6.75 18.61 -2.37
N LEU A 394 -6.70 17.63 -3.28
CA LEU A 394 -6.23 16.28 -2.97
C LEU A 394 -4.77 16.28 -2.50
N LEU A 395 -3.87 16.95 -3.23
CA LEU A 395 -2.46 17.05 -2.87
C LEU A 395 -2.26 17.73 -1.50
N VAL A 396 -2.95 18.86 -1.26
CA VAL A 396 -2.82 19.61 -0.01
C VAL A 396 -3.33 18.80 1.18
N THR A 397 -4.55 18.26 1.08
CA THR A 397 -5.16 17.51 2.17
C THR A 397 -4.43 16.21 2.48
N MET A 398 -3.93 15.49 1.47
CA MET A 398 -3.11 14.30 1.69
C MET A 398 -1.74 14.64 2.29
N THR A 399 -1.09 15.72 1.83
CA THR A 399 0.20 16.15 2.41
C THR A 399 0.05 16.53 3.88
N ILE A 400 -0.98 17.32 4.21
CA ILE A 400 -1.30 17.67 5.61
C ILE A 400 -1.62 16.40 6.40
N GLY A 401 -2.49 15.53 5.87
CA GLY A 401 -2.83 14.25 6.47
C GLY A 401 -1.60 13.39 6.78
N ASN A 402 -0.68 13.25 5.81
CA ASN A 402 0.56 12.51 5.99
C ASN A 402 1.38 13.01 7.17
N SER A 403 1.53 14.34 7.30
CA SER A 403 2.28 14.94 8.39
C SER A 403 1.65 14.73 9.77
N LEU A 404 0.35 14.48 9.83
CA LEU A 404 -0.40 14.30 11.08
C LEU A 404 -0.50 12.84 11.52
N ALA A 405 -0.70 11.92 10.59
CA ALA A 405 -1.00 10.51 10.89
C ALA A 405 -0.60 9.54 9.77
N GLY A 406 0.45 9.85 9.00
CA GLY A 406 0.94 8.97 7.93
C GLY A 406 -0.16 8.59 6.93
N ILE A 407 -0.24 7.30 6.57
CA ILE A 407 -1.22 6.79 5.59
C ILE A 407 -2.68 6.92 6.05
N ASP A 408 -2.94 6.88 7.37
CA ASP A 408 -4.29 7.06 7.91
C ASP A 408 -4.73 8.51 7.72
N GLY A 409 -3.83 9.45 7.99
CA GLY A 409 -4.06 10.86 7.73
C GLY A 409 -4.22 11.16 6.23
N GLN A 410 -3.44 10.51 5.36
CA GLN A 410 -3.63 10.60 3.91
C GLN A 410 -5.03 10.14 3.47
N ALA A 411 -5.52 9.02 4.03
CA ALA A 411 -6.83 8.48 3.72
C ALA A 411 -7.96 9.43 4.17
N TRP A 412 -7.85 10.06 5.35
CA TRP A 412 -8.78 11.12 5.78
C TRP A 412 -8.65 12.39 4.94
N GLY A 413 -7.44 12.73 4.49
CA GLY A 413 -7.21 13.76 3.48
C GLY A 413 -8.02 13.50 2.20
N ASN A 414 -8.07 12.24 1.74
CA ASN A 414 -8.89 11.85 0.58
C ASN A 414 -10.39 12.05 0.83
N VAL A 415 -10.89 11.82 2.05
CA VAL A 415 -12.28 12.14 2.43
C VAL A 415 -12.53 13.64 2.29
N ALA A 416 -11.66 14.48 2.85
CA ALA A 416 -11.79 15.94 2.74
C ALA A 416 -11.75 16.42 1.28
N ALA A 417 -10.78 15.95 0.50
CA ALA A 417 -10.64 16.27 -0.92
C ALA A 417 -11.89 15.89 -1.72
N SER A 418 -12.44 14.70 -1.45
CA SER A 418 -13.65 14.23 -2.13
C SER A 418 -14.87 15.08 -1.80
N LEU A 419 -15.04 15.56 -0.56
CA LEU A 419 -16.16 16.46 -0.22
C LEU A 419 -16.05 17.81 -0.95
N LEU A 420 -14.84 18.37 -1.02
CA LEU A 420 -14.58 19.62 -1.75
C LEU A 420 -14.81 19.47 -3.26
N MET A 421 -14.33 18.36 -3.84
CA MET A 421 -14.58 18.04 -5.24
C MET A 421 -16.08 17.87 -5.53
N LEU A 422 -16.83 17.24 -4.62
CA LEU A 422 -18.27 17.06 -4.78
C LEU A 422 -18.98 18.41 -4.77
N ALA A 423 -18.61 19.30 -3.84
CA ALA A 423 -19.17 20.64 -3.79
C ALA A 423 -18.90 21.42 -5.10
N ALA A 424 -17.70 21.29 -5.66
CA ALA A 424 -17.37 21.89 -6.96
C ALA A 424 -18.20 21.29 -8.12
N MET A 425 -18.43 19.97 -8.13
CA MET A 425 -19.30 19.31 -9.11
C MET A 425 -20.76 19.75 -8.97
N VAL A 426 -21.28 19.85 -7.76
CA VAL A 426 -22.65 20.31 -7.49
C VAL A 426 -22.83 21.77 -7.90
N ALA A 427 -21.85 22.63 -7.64
CA ALA A 427 -21.85 24.02 -8.12
C ALA A 427 -21.87 24.09 -9.66
N LEU A 428 -21.11 23.22 -10.33
CA LEU A 428 -21.15 23.09 -11.79
C LEU A 428 -22.53 22.63 -12.27
N MET A 429 -23.15 21.65 -11.62
CA MET A 429 -24.52 21.20 -11.96
C MET A 429 -25.56 22.31 -11.77
N CYS A 430 -25.42 23.14 -10.74
CA CYS A 430 -26.26 24.32 -10.55
C CYS A 430 -26.09 25.31 -11.72
N ARG A 431 -24.84 25.59 -12.13
CA ARG A 431 -24.53 26.45 -13.29
C ARG A 431 -25.09 25.88 -14.61
N LEU A 432 -25.11 24.56 -14.75
CA LEU A 432 -25.67 23.85 -15.90
C LEU A 432 -27.21 23.76 -15.88
N GLY A 433 -27.88 24.37 -14.89
CA GLY A 433 -29.34 24.37 -14.80
C GLY A 433 -29.92 22.99 -14.47
N MET A 434 -29.16 22.15 -13.76
CA MET A 434 -29.62 20.82 -13.34
C MET A 434 -30.10 20.79 -11.89
N LEU A 435 -29.62 21.72 -11.07
CA LEU A 435 -29.92 21.82 -9.65
C LEU A 435 -30.31 23.25 -9.29
N THR A 436 -31.22 23.37 -8.33
CA THR A 436 -31.44 24.64 -7.63
C THR A 436 -30.35 24.88 -6.59
N VAL A 437 -30.15 26.13 -6.17
CA VAL A 437 -29.21 26.47 -5.09
C VAL A 437 -29.58 25.75 -3.79
N THR A 438 -30.87 25.66 -3.48
CA THR A 438 -31.35 24.96 -2.28
C THR A 438 -31.06 23.46 -2.31
N ALA A 439 -31.31 22.78 -3.43
CA ALA A 439 -30.98 21.36 -3.57
C ALA A 439 -29.47 21.13 -3.53
N SER A 440 -28.68 22.06 -4.09
CA SER A 440 -27.22 22.02 -4.05
C SER A 440 -26.70 22.01 -2.61
N TRP A 441 -27.19 22.92 -1.76
CA TRP A 441 -26.84 22.94 -0.34
C TRP A 441 -27.22 21.64 0.37
N ARG A 442 -28.43 21.11 0.11
CA ARG A 442 -28.88 19.86 0.73
C ARG A 442 -28.00 18.67 0.35
N ILE A 443 -27.61 18.55 -0.92
CA ILE A 443 -26.71 17.49 -1.38
C ILE A 443 -25.36 17.57 -0.68
N VAL A 444 -24.75 18.77 -0.64
CA VAL A 444 -23.44 18.97 0.01
C VAL A 444 -23.52 18.73 1.52
N SER A 445 -24.55 19.26 2.19
CA SER A 445 -24.77 19.05 3.62
C SER A 445 -25.02 17.60 3.97
N LEU A 446 -25.83 16.88 3.19
CA LEU A 446 -26.07 15.45 3.38
C LEU A 446 -24.77 14.65 3.37
N GLN A 447 -23.88 14.97 2.44
CA GLN A 447 -22.60 14.30 2.26
C GLN A 447 -21.62 14.61 3.38
N GLY A 448 -21.56 15.88 3.80
CA GLY A 448 -20.80 16.29 4.98
C GLY A 448 -21.29 15.61 6.27
N ILE A 449 -22.61 15.56 6.50
CA ILE A 449 -23.20 14.91 7.68
C ILE A 449 -22.91 13.41 7.66
N ALA A 450 -23.08 12.73 6.52
CA ALA A 450 -22.81 11.31 6.39
C ALA A 450 -21.33 11.00 6.67
N ALA A 451 -20.41 11.74 6.05
CA ALA A 451 -18.98 11.57 6.27
C ALA A 451 -18.57 11.86 7.72
N ALA A 452 -19.08 12.94 8.33
CA ALA A 452 -18.80 13.29 9.72
C ALA A 452 -19.34 12.23 10.70
N THR A 453 -20.54 11.70 10.45
CA THR A 453 -21.13 10.63 11.27
C THR A 453 -20.28 9.37 11.19
N LEU A 454 -19.88 8.96 9.98
CA LEU A 454 -19.01 7.79 9.79
C LEU A 454 -17.63 7.98 10.39
N ALA A 455 -17.05 9.18 10.28
CA ALA A 455 -15.78 9.53 10.92
C ALA A 455 -15.86 9.46 12.44
N PHE A 456 -16.95 9.97 13.02
CA PHE A 456 -17.20 9.87 14.44
C PHE A 456 -17.35 8.42 14.90
N LEU A 457 -18.09 7.59 14.15
CA LEU A 457 -18.24 6.16 14.46
C LEU A 457 -16.93 5.39 14.30
N ALA A 458 -16.12 5.70 13.28
CA ALA A 458 -14.79 5.14 13.11
C ALA A 458 -13.87 5.52 14.27
N PHE A 459 -13.93 6.77 14.73
CA PHE A 459 -13.21 7.26 15.91
C PHE A 459 -13.68 6.57 17.20
N LEU A 460 -14.98 6.39 17.41
CA LEU A 460 -15.49 5.63 18.56
C LEU A 460 -15.05 4.17 18.51
N GLY A 461 -15.10 3.54 17.33
CA GLY A 461 -14.63 2.18 17.13
C GLY A 461 -13.13 2.04 17.40
N SER A 462 -12.31 2.98 16.94
CA SER A 462 -10.86 2.97 17.19
C SER A 462 -10.53 3.31 18.64
N ALA A 463 -11.24 4.24 19.28
CA ALA A 463 -11.08 4.56 20.70
C ALA A 463 -11.49 3.38 21.59
N GLN A 464 -12.56 2.67 21.23
CA GLN A 464 -12.97 1.46 21.94
C GLN A 464 -12.00 0.30 21.69
N ALA A 465 -11.49 0.13 20.47
CA ALA A 465 -10.43 -0.83 20.18
C ALA A 465 -9.11 -0.49 20.88
N ALA A 466 -8.78 0.80 21.03
CA ALA A 466 -7.63 1.28 21.78
C ALA A 466 -7.84 1.07 23.29
N ALA A 467 -9.05 1.27 23.81
CA ALA A 467 -9.40 0.96 25.20
C ALA A 467 -9.37 -0.56 25.47
N VAL A 468 -9.78 -1.38 24.50
CA VAL A 468 -9.69 -2.85 24.55
C VAL A 468 -8.24 -3.35 24.35
N LYS A 469 -7.41 -2.65 23.56
CA LYS A 469 -5.96 -2.90 23.43
C LYS A 469 -5.12 -2.32 24.59
N GLN A 470 -5.69 -1.39 25.36
CA GLN A 470 -5.15 -0.87 26.62
C GLN A 470 -5.52 -1.73 27.83
N GLU A 471 -6.46 -2.66 27.68
CA GLU A 471 -6.34 -3.89 28.44
C GLU A 471 -5.07 -4.55 27.90
N PRO A 472 -4.01 -4.70 28.70
CA PRO A 472 -2.76 -5.20 28.19
C PRO A 472 -3.10 -6.50 27.48
N ALA A 473 -2.78 -6.56 26.19
CA ALA A 473 -2.42 -7.82 25.58
C ALA A 473 -1.15 -8.29 26.31
N GLN A 474 -1.32 -8.72 27.57
CA GLN A 474 -0.70 -9.92 28.03
C GLN A 474 -0.98 -10.91 26.91
N THR A 475 0.00 -11.09 26.02
CA THR A 475 0.33 -12.45 25.59
C THR A 475 0.25 -13.22 26.88
N SER A 476 -0.80 -14.02 27.06
CA SER A 476 -1.05 -14.66 28.33
C SER A 476 0.22 -15.42 28.68
N VAL A 477 1.02 -14.86 29.58
CA VAL A 477 2.21 -15.48 30.18
C VAL A 477 1.73 -16.51 31.21
N ALA A 478 0.51 -17.02 31.03
CA ALA A 478 -0.01 -18.16 31.74
C ALA A 478 0.85 -19.35 31.28
N GLY A 479 1.73 -19.80 32.17
CA GLY A 479 2.65 -20.90 31.93
C GLY A 479 4.00 -20.53 31.31
N TRP A 480 4.55 -19.30 31.50
CA TRP A 480 5.98 -19.08 31.25
C TRP A 480 6.73 -18.79 32.55
N LYS A 481 7.83 -19.49 32.76
CA LYS A 481 8.70 -19.37 33.92
C LYS A 481 9.87 -18.43 33.61
N THR A 482 10.18 -17.55 34.56
CA THR A 482 11.43 -16.76 34.52
C THR A 482 12.61 -17.68 34.77
N ILE A 483 13.51 -17.78 33.80
CA ILE A 483 14.73 -18.60 33.88
C ILE A 483 15.98 -17.77 34.18
N PHE A 484 15.89 -16.46 33.97
CA PHE A 484 16.92 -15.49 34.31
C PHE A 484 16.28 -14.16 34.67
N LYS A 485 16.73 -13.54 35.75
CA LYS A 485 16.38 -12.17 36.11
C LYS A 485 17.55 -11.56 36.86
N ASP A 486 17.92 -10.35 36.49
CA ASP A 486 18.79 -9.49 37.26
C ASP A 486 18.10 -8.13 37.40
N ASP A 487 17.91 -7.69 38.64
CA ASP A 487 17.33 -6.39 39.01
C ASP A 487 18.39 -5.38 39.44
N PHE A 488 19.67 -5.72 39.26
CA PHE A 488 20.84 -4.90 39.58
C PHE A 488 20.85 -4.30 40.99
N SER A 489 20.16 -4.95 41.95
CA SER A 489 20.32 -4.68 43.38
C SER A 489 21.76 -4.90 43.85
N THR A 490 22.48 -5.81 43.19
CA THR A 490 23.94 -5.97 43.27
C THR A 490 24.50 -6.33 41.89
N LEU A 491 25.76 -5.98 41.61
CA LEU A 491 26.45 -6.41 40.41
C LEU A 491 27.52 -7.46 40.77
N ASP A 492 27.22 -8.73 40.52
CA ASP A 492 28.09 -9.85 40.90
C ASP A 492 29.13 -10.19 39.82
N PHE A 493 30.39 -9.83 40.12
CA PHE A 493 31.56 -10.17 39.30
C PHE A 493 32.46 -11.28 39.90
N ARG A 494 32.04 -11.97 40.98
CA ARG A 494 32.91 -12.83 41.81
C ARG A 494 33.82 -13.77 41.00
N ALA A 495 35.10 -13.75 41.38
CA ALA A 495 36.14 -14.62 40.83
C ALA A 495 35.88 -16.11 41.18
N GLY A 496 36.30 -17.02 40.30
CA GLY A 496 36.17 -18.47 40.53
C GLY A 496 34.96 -19.15 39.89
N GLY A 497 34.22 -18.48 39.00
CA GLY A 497 33.25 -19.17 38.15
C GLY A 497 31.77 -18.97 38.48
N LYS A 498 31.42 -18.18 39.50
CA LYS A 498 30.06 -18.15 40.06
C LYS A 498 29.28 -16.84 39.86
N GLY A 499 29.91 -15.74 39.46
CA GLY A 499 29.21 -14.47 39.15
C GLY A 499 28.49 -14.51 37.79
N THR A 500 27.35 -13.83 37.70
CA THR A 500 26.45 -13.80 36.54
C THR A 500 27.07 -13.13 35.32
N TRP A 501 27.74 -11.99 35.52
CA TRP A 501 28.23 -11.14 34.44
C TRP A 501 29.75 -11.18 34.30
N LYS A 502 30.23 -11.13 33.05
CA LYS A 502 31.63 -10.90 32.70
C LYS A 502 31.78 -9.53 32.03
N PRO A 503 32.74 -8.70 32.46
CA PRO A 503 32.90 -7.34 31.93
C PRO A 503 33.75 -7.26 30.65
N LEU A 504 33.71 -8.30 29.79
CA LEU A 504 34.54 -8.40 28.58
C LEU A 504 34.05 -9.45 27.60
N TYR A 505 34.56 -9.40 26.36
CA TYR A 505 34.24 -10.41 25.36
C TYR A 505 34.74 -11.81 25.77
N PRO A 506 34.06 -12.89 25.35
CA PRO A 506 34.45 -14.28 25.68
C PRO A 506 35.80 -14.73 25.14
N TRP A 507 36.40 -13.95 24.23
CA TRP A 507 37.73 -14.14 23.65
C TRP A 507 38.77 -13.16 24.21
N GLY A 508 38.46 -12.40 25.27
CA GLY A 508 39.43 -11.54 25.95
C GLY A 508 39.49 -10.10 25.43
N ALA A 509 38.82 -9.77 24.33
CA ALA A 509 38.89 -8.43 23.76
C ALA A 509 38.22 -7.37 24.66
N ARG A 510 38.78 -6.16 24.58
CA ARG A 510 38.36 -4.98 25.35
C ARG A 510 37.66 -3.93 24.49
N ASN A 511 37.51 -4.17 23.19
CA ASN A 511 36.74 -3.37 22.24
C ASN A 511 36.31 -4.26 21.06
N ASN A 512 35.41 -3.78 20.19
CA ASN A 512 35.17 -4.42 18.91
C ASN A 512 35.95 -3.72 17.78
N ALA A 513 37.13 -4.25 17.47
CA ALA A 513 37.99 -3.70 16.42
C ALA A 513 37.33 -3.74 15.02
N SER A 514 36.45 -4.70 14.75
CA SER A 514 35.76 -4.83 13.46
C SER A 514 34.79 -3.68 13.20
N ASN A 515 34.26 -3.06 14.26
CA ASN A 515 33.40 -1.88 14.20
C ASN A 515 34.18 -0.56 14.25
N ARG A 516 35.50 -0.62 14.48
CA ARG A 516 36.37 0.54 14.73
C ARG A 516 35.96 1.36 15.96
N GLU A 517 35.41 0.68 16.96
CA GLU A 517 35.04 1.27 18.25
C GLU A 517 36.25 1.91 18.94
N MET A 518 36.01 3.06 19.59
CA MET A 518 37.04 3.94 20.17
C MET A 518 37.15 3.85 21.70
N GLN A 519 36.33 3.03 22.35
CA GLN A 519 36.39 2.79 23.79
C GLN A 519 37.22 1.56 24.17
N TYR A 520 37.78 1.60 25.38
CA TYR A 520 38.26 0.43 26.12
C TYR A 520 37.23 0.01 27.17
N TYR A 521 36.77 -1.23 27.12
CA TYR A 521 35.87 -1.83 28.11
C TYR A 521 36.64 -2.20 29.38
N VAL A 522 36.39 -1.48 30.46
CA VAL A 522 37.12 -1.62 31.72
C VAL A 522 36.62 -2.84 32.51
N ASP A 523 37.57 -3.59 33.07
CA ASP A 523 37.35 -4.76 33.91
C ASP A 523 37.49 -4.42 35.40
N PRO A 524 36.38 -4.22 36.12
CA PRO A 524 36.41 -3.84 37.53
C PRO A 524 36.78 -4.99 38.47
N ARG A 525 37.01 -6.21 37.96
CA ARG A 525 37.33 -7.36 38.82
C ARG A 525 38.70 -7.17 39.46
N PRO A 526 38.94 -7.65 40.69
CA PRO A 526 40.27 -7.60 41.31
C PRO A 526 41.38 -8.26 40.46
N SER A 527 41.03 -9.26 39.64
CA SER A 527 41.92 -9.94 38.70
C SER A 527 41.89 -9.34 37.27
N GLY A 528 41.24 -8.19 37.09
CA GLY A 528 41.00 -7.51 35.83
C GLY A 528 42.09 -6.47 35.54
N ASP A 529 41.67 -5.24 35.28
CA ASP A 529 42.62 -4.14 35.01
C ASP A 529 43.29 -3.65 36.30
N ASN A 530 44.30 -2.79 36.19
CA ASN A 530 44.93 -2.20 37.37
C ASN A 530 44.01 -1.19 38.09
N ALA A 531 44.29 -0.90 39.36
CA ALA A 531 43.46 -0.03 40.19
C ALA A 531 43.20 1.37 39.59
N ALA A 532 44.15 1.93 38.84
CA ALA A 532 44.00 3.25 38.23
C ALA A 532 43.00 3.24 37.06
N VAL A 533 42.98 2.17 36.26
CA VAL A 533 41.99 1.97 35.20
C VAL A 533 40.62 1.62 35.80
N GLN A 534 40.58 0.80 36.85
CA GLN A 534 39.33 0.48 37.55
C GLN A 534 38.65 1.72 38.16
N ALA A 535 39.44 2.72 38.58
CA ALA A 535 38.93 3.98 39.11
C ALA A 535 38.12 4.81 38.09
N LEU A 536 38.17 4.48 36.80
CA LEU A 536 37.29 5.05 35.77
C LEU A 536 35.80 4.68 35.99
N ALA A 537 35.54 3.65 36.81
CA ALA A 537 34.22 3.25 37.28
C ALA A 537 33.18 3.13 36.15
N PRO A 538 33.35 2.18 35.21
CA PRO A 538 32.45 1.96 34.08
C PRO A 538 31.04 1.48 34.50
N PHE A 539 30.89 1.00 35.74
CA PHE A 539 29.64 0.50 36.29
C PHE A 539 29.38 1.14 37.65
N THR A 540 28.21 1.71 37.83
CA THR A 540 27.73 2.17 39.15
C THR A 540 26.28 1.72 39.33
N ILE A 541 25.90 1.36 40.56
CA ILE A 541 24.51 1.08 40.91
C ILE A 541 24.01 2.21 41.80
N ASP A 542 22.88 2.81 41.45
CA ASP A 542 22.17 3.77 42.29
C ASP A 542 20.68 3.40 42.35
N ASN A 543 20.15 3.18 43.55
CA ASN A 543 18.76 2.78 43.79
C ASN A 543 18.27 1.59 42.92
N GLY A 544 19.12 0.58 42.70
CA GLY A 544 18.82 -0.59 41.87
C GLY A 544 18.98 -0.36 40.36
N ILE A 545 19.36 0.84 39.92
CA ILE A 545 19.64 1.12 38.51
C ILE A 545 21.13 0.96 38.24
N LEU A 546 21.48 0.05 37.32
CA LEU A 546 22.82 -0.05 36.75
C LEU A 546 23.05 1.08 35.75
N ALA A 547 24.11 1.86 35.95
CA ALA A 547 24.66 2.76 34.94
C ALA A 547 25.91 2.13 34.31
N ILE A 548 25.87 1.90 33.00
CA ILE A 548 27.03 1.61 32.17
C ILE A 548 27.55 2.94 31.62
N ARG A 549 28.70 3.38 32.12
CA ARG A 549 29.24 4.73 31.90
C ARG A 549 30.31 4.75 30.83
N ALA A 550 30.15 5.63 29.85
CA ALA A 550 31.20 6.08 28.95
C ALA A 550 31.87 7.35 29.49
N SER A 551 33.20 7.41 29.48
CA SER A 551 33.97 8.58 29.93
C SER A 551 35.27 8.76 29.13
N LYS A 552 35.86 9.96 29.16
CA LYS A 552 37.22 10.17 28.62
C LYS A 552 38.27 9.51 29.53
N ILE A 553 39.28 8.90 28.93
CA ILE A 553 40.45 8.37 29.62
C ILE A 553 41.49 9.51 29.75
N PRO A 554 41.94 9.85 30.97
CA PRO A 554 43.04 10.77 31.18
C PRO A 554 44.29 10.31 30.43
N GLU A 555 45.05 11.25 29.85
CA GLU A 555 46.26 10.94 29.06
C GLU A 555 47.23 9.99 29.79
N SER A 556 47.41 10.20 31.10
CA SER A 556 48.27 9.37 31.96
C SER A 556 47.85 7.90 32.05
N LEU A 557 46.57 7.58 31.79
CA LEU A 557 46.04 6.22 31.85
C LEU A 557 46.01 5.54 30.48
N ARG A 558 46.21 6.27 29.37
CA ARG A 558 46.12 5.72 28.01
C ARG A 558 47.13 4.60 27.74
N ILE A 559 48.30 4.64 28.38
CA ILE A 559 49.30 3.57 28.33
C ILE A 559 48.78 2.24 28.88
N HIS A 560 47.83 2.29 29.83
CA HIS A 560 47.23 1.11 30.45
C HIS A 560 45.96 0.64 29.72
N THR A 561 45.47 1.40 28.76
CA THR A 561 44.25 1.13 27.98
C THR A 561 44.54 1.10 26.49
N ALA A 562 45.70 0.58 26.10
CA ALA A 562 46.09 0.40 24.69
C ALA A 562 45.95 1.65 23.79
N GLY A 563 46.09 2.85 24.37
CA GLY A 563 45.96 4.12 23.66
C GLY A 563 44.54 4.61 23.40
N PHE A 564 43.50 3.90 23.85
CA PHE A 564 42.11 4.34 23.67
C PHE A 564 41.82 5.64 24.43
N GLU A 565 41.00 6.50 23.82
CA GLU A 565 40.66 7.81 24.37
C GLU A 565 39.44 7.78 25.29
N TYR A 566 38.62 6.74 25.20
CA TYR A 566 37.38 6.58 25.93
C TYR A 566 37.38 5.26 26.70
N ALA A 567 36.78 5.27 27.88
CA ALA A 567 36.48 4.08 28.65
C ALA A 567 34.97 3.86 28.65
N SER A 568 34.54 2.60 28.67
CA SER A 568 33.14 2.25 28.83
C SER A 568 32.99 0.88 29.51
N GLY A 569 31.76 0.38 29.59
CA GLY A 569 31.43 -0.94 30.10
C GLY A 569 30.69 -1.81 29.08
N MET A 570 30.91 -3.12 29.19
CA MET A 570 30.11 -4.17 28.59
C MET A 570 29.92 -5.29 29.61
N LEU A 571 28.75 -5.92 29.65
CA LEU A 571 28.48 -7.10 30.44
C LEU A 571 27.99 -8.24 29.54
N THR A 572 28.47 -9.45 29.78
CA THR A 572 28.00 -10.66 29.09
C THR A 572 27.78 -11.83 30.03
N THR A 573 26.81 -12.67 29.73
CA THR A 573 26.55 -13.94 30.43
C THR A 573 27.27 -15.15 29.81
N ALA A 574 28.19 -14.92 28.87
CA ALA A 574 28.90 -16.00 28.18
C ALA A 574 29.58 -17.02 29.12
N GLY A 575 29.20 -18.29 28.98
CA GLY A 575 29.67 -19.38 29.84
C GLY A 575 29.13 -19.34 31.28
N ARG A 576 28.07 -18.57 31.53
CA ARG A 576 27.32 -18.49 32.80
C ARG A 576 25.85 -18.81 32.60
N PHE A 577 25.24 -18.17 31.61
CA PHE A 577 23.85 -18.37 31.24
C PHE A 577 23.72 -18.31 29.72
N SER A 578 23.02 -19.29 29.17
CA SER A 578 22.57 -19.32 27.78
C SER A 578 21.26 -20.09 27.72
N PHE A 579 20.47 -19.81 26.69
CA PHE A 579 19.16 -20.42 26.52
C PHE A 579 18.82 -20.50 25.03
N THR A 580 17.85 -21.35 24.68
CA THR A 580 17.29 -21.43 23.33
C THR A 580 15.80 -21.21 23.42
N TYR A 581 15.30 -20.23 22.67
CA TYR A 581 13.92 -19.75 22.70
C TYR A 581 13.51 -19.16 24.04
N GLY A 582 12.67 -18.14 24.02
CA GLY A 582 12.20 -17.43 25.19
C GLY A 582 11.92 -15.98 24.87
N ARG A 583 11.41 -15.26 25.86
CA ARG A 583 11.16 -13.83 25.79
C ARG A 583 12.24 -13.15 26.60
N VAL A 584 13.07 -12.39 25.91
CA VAL A 584 14.18 -11.62 26.48
C VAL A 584 13.74 -10.19 26.56
N GLU A 585 13.93 -9.57 27.71
CA GLU A 585 13.47 -8.22 27.98
C GLU A 585 14.53 -7.46 28.79
N ILE A 586 14.70 -6.19 28.46
CA ILE A 586 15.54 -5.24 29.21
C ILE A 586 14.77 -3.94 29.39
N ARG A 587 14.73 -3.42 30.63
CA ARG A 587 14.24 -2.07 30.89
C ARG A 587 15.41 -1.11 30.99
N ALA A 588 15.53 -0.20 30.03
CA ALA A 588 16.68 0.69 29.91
C ALA A 588 16.30 2.11 29.47
N ARG A 589 17.20 3.07 29.70
CA ARG A 589 17.13 4.46 29.20
C ARG A 589 18.42 4.81 28.46
N MET A 590 18.28 5.30 27.24
CA MET A 590 19.40 5.53 26.33
C MET A 590 20.16 6.84 26.65
N PRO A 591 21.49 6.88 26.48
CA PRO A 591 22.22 8.15 26.47
C PRO A 591 22.08 8.86 25.11
N SER A 592 22.01 10.19 25.15
CA SER A 592 22.10 11.05 23.96
C SER A 592 23.52 11.59 23.76
N GLY A 593 23.95 11.74 22.51
CA GLY A 593 25.25 12.31 22.14
C GLY A 593 25.88 11.59 20.95
N LYS A 594 26.53 12.36 20.07
CA LYS A 594 27.22 11.81 18.90
C LYS A 594 28.23 10.73 19.27
N GLY A 595 28.29 9.66 18.49
CA GLY A 595 29.29 8.61 18.72
C GLY A 595 28.93 7.62 19.83
N LEU A 596 27.86 7.82 20.60
CA LEU A 596 27.40 6.83 21.56
C LEU A 596 26.58 5.74 20.87
N TRP A 597 26.78 4.48 21.26
CA TRP A 597 26.07 3.34 20.68
C TRP A 597 25.76 2.30 21.78
N PRO A 598 24.69 2.50 22.56
CA PRO A 598 24.12 1.48 23.44
C PRO A 598 23.52 0.31 22.63
N ALA A 599 23.74 -0.92 23.11
CA ALA A 599 23.16 -2.12 22.51
C ALA A 599 22.85 -3.21 23.55
N PHE A 600 21.81 -4.01 23.28
CA PHE A 600 21.48 -5.25 23.97
C PHE A 600 21.19 -6.35 22.96
N TRP A 601 21.95 -7.44 23.02
CA TRP A 601 22.09 -8.38 21.92
C TRP A 601 22.50 -9.78 22.39
N LEU A 602 22.36 -10.76 21.50
CA LEU A 602 22.57 -12.18 21.78
C LEU A 602 23.53 -12.81 20.80
N LEU A 603 24.44 -13.64 21.33
CA LEU A 603 25.40 -14.42 20.54
C LEU A 603 25.39 -15.91 20.89
N PRO A 604 25.71 -16.80 19.94
CA PRO A 604 25.83 -18.24 20.15
C PRO A 604 26.82 -18.64 21.24
N ALA A 605 26.43 -19.58 22.10
CA ALA A 605 27.28 -20.14 23.14
C ALA A 605 28.51 -20.88 22.60
N ASP A 606 28.45 -21.37 21.35
CA ASP A 606 29.57 -21.99 20.64
C ASP A 606 30.58 -20.97 20.07
N LYS A 607 30.36 -19.67 20.30
CA LYS A 607 31.18 -18.53 19.82
C LYS A 607 31.23 -18.40 18.29
N THR A 608 30.30 -19.03 17.57
CA THR A 608 30.13 -18.80 16.13
C THR A 608 29.46 -17.44 15.89
N TRP A 609 29.78 -16.83 14.75
CA TRP A 609 29.08 -15.65 14.25
C TRP A 609 29.15 -15.61 12.72
N PRO A 610 28.04 -15.35 12.02
CA PRO A 610 26.64 -15.36 12.51
C PRO A 610 26.20 -16.74 13.06
N PRO A 611 25.06 -16.86 13.77
CA PRO A 611 24.00 -15.86 13.93
C PRO A 611 24.17 -14.84 15.07
N GLU A 612 23.37 -13.76 15.05
CA GLU A 612 23.23 -12.74 16.11
C GLU A 612 21.80 -12.19 16.14
N ILE A 613 21.29 -11.86 17.34
CA ILE A 613 19.98 -11.21 17.53
C ILE A 613 20.17 -9.94 18.35
N ASP A 614 19.85 -8.80 17.74
CA ASP A 614 19.89 -7.49 18.37
C ASP A 614 18.51 -7.14 18.91
N VAL A 615 18.36 -7.13 20.23
CA VAL A 615 17.12 -6.77 20.92
C VAL A 615 16.89 -5.27 20.81
N PHE A 616 17.95 -4.48 20.94
CA PHE A 616 17.99 -3.08 20.53
C PHE A 616 19.41 -2.65 20.16
N GLU A 617 19.47 -1.73 19.20
CA GLU A 617 20.60 -0.85 18.97
C GLU A 617 20.07 0.58 18.77
N VAL A 618 20.70 1.55 19.44
CA VAL A 618 20.33 2.97 19.32
C VAL A 618 21.60 3.78 19.12
N LEU A 619 21.58 4.75 18.21
CA LEU A 619 22.68 5.69 18.05
C LEU A 619 22.39 6.95 18.85
N GLY A 620 23.30 7.37 19.72
CA GLY A 620 23.07 8.50 20.62
C GLY A 620 22.84 9.84 19.91
N GLN A 621 23.24 10.00 18.65
CA GLN A 621 22.87 11.17 17.84
C GLN A 621 21.42 11.18 17.35
N ASP A 622 20.72 10.05 17.38
CA ASP A 622 19.32 9.91 16.97
C ASP A 622 18.59 8.92 17.90
N THR A 623 18.34 9.36 19.13
CA THR A 623 17.65 8.59 20.17
C THR A 623 16.16 8.37 19.88
N ARG A 624 15.63 8.90 18.76
CA ARG A 624 14.28 8.60 18.28
C ARG A 624 14.25 7.41 17.33
N ARG A 625 15.41 6.84 16.97
CA ARG A 625 15.49 5.64 16.12
C ARG A 625 15.97 4.43 16.90
N LEU A 626 15.13 3.41 16.92
CA LEU A 626 15.45 2.08 17.41
C LEU A 626 15.73 1.15 16.24
N HIS A 627 16.89 0.50 16.24
CA HIS A 627 17.23 -0.56 15.29
C HIS A 627 17.09 -1.93 15.98
N VAL A 628 16.48 -2.88 15.26
CA VAL A 628 16.38 -4.29 15.69
C VAL A 628 16.72 -5.19 14.52
N THR A 629 17.59 -6.17 14.73
CA THR A 629 18.14 -6.97 13.63
C THR A 629 18.37 -8.43 14.05
N ALA A 630 18.16 -9.33 13.09
CA ALA A 630 18.65 -10.70 13.12
C ALA A 630 19.70 -10.86 12.01
N HIS A 631 20.92 -11.25 12.38
CA HIS A 631 22.01 -11.55 11.45
C HIS A 631 22.13 -13.05 11.25
N SER A 632 22.07 -13.51 10.00
CA SER A 632 22.17 -14.92 9.63
C SER A 632 23.34 -15.16 8.67
N SER A 633 23.90 -16.36 8.75
CA SER A 633 24.94 -16.88 7.85
C SER A 633 24.36 -17.38 6.51
N LEU A 634 23.04 -17.40 6.37
CA LEU A 634 22.33 -17.93 5.21
C LEU A 634 21.93 -16.80 4.25
N HIS A 635 22.06 -17.04 2.94
CA HIS A 635 21.69 -16.09 1.87
C HIS A 635 22.37 -14.72 1.99
N ILE A 636 23.64 -14.69 2.38
CA ILE A 636 24.43 -13.46 2.54
C ILE A 636 24.51 -12.73 1.18
N PRO A 637 24.03 -11.47 1.08
CA PRO A 637 24.18 -10.67 -0.14
C PRO A 637 25.64 -10.47 -0.54
N ALA A 638 25.92 -10.34 -1.83
CA ALA A 638 27.28 -10.10 -2.31
C ALA A 638 27.90 -8.85 -1.67
N GLY A 639 29.07 -9.00 -1.02
CA GLY A 639 29.76 -7.92 -0.32
C GLY A 639 29.31 -7.68 1.13
N ALA A 640 28.26 -8.37 1.61
CA ALA A 640 27.82 -8.33 3.01
C ALA A 640 28.55 -9.38 3.87
N ARG A 641 28.57 -9.17 5.19
CA ARG A 641 29.12 -10.13 6.18
C ARG A 641 28.08 -11.11 6.72
N SER A 642 26.80 -10.76 6.63
CA SER A 642 25.65 -11.56 7.05
C SER A 642 24.41 -11.13 6.27
N ALA A 643 23.41 -12.00 6.17
CA ALA A 643 22.07 -11.59 5.80
C ALA A 643 21.40 -10.94 7.01
N GLN A 644 20.74 -9.80 6.80
CA GLN A 644 20.10 -9.04 7.86
C GLN A 644 18.59 -9.07 7.66
N LYS A 645 17.84 -9.36 8.71
CA LYS A 645 16.39 -9.16 8.77
C LYS A 645 16.07 -8.31 9.99
N GLY A 646 15.52 -7.13 9.77
CA GLY A 646 15.31 -6.16 10.83
C GLY A 646 14.47 -4.98 10.34
N THR A 647 14.22 -4.04 11.23
CA THR A 647 13.61 -2.75 10.90
C THR A 647 14.22 -1.63 11.75
N GLU A 648 14.01 -0.40 11.31
CA GLU A 648 14.14 0.78 12.17
C GLU A 648 12.75 1.29 12.56
N LEU A 649 12.58 1.68 13.83
CA LEU A 649 11.37 2.31 14.34
C LEU A 649 11.67 3.76 14.74
N VAL A 650 10.90 4.69 14.20
CA VAL A 650 10.86 6.07 14.69
C VAL A 650 9.88 6.15 15.87
N THR A 651 10.36 6.58 17.03
CA THR A 651 9.61 6.59 18.29
C THR A 651 9.80 7.92 19.04
N ALA A 652 9.21 8.02 20.23
CA ALA A 652 9.55 9.07 21.19
C ALA A 652 11.05 9.02 21.52
N ASP A 653 11.58 10.10 22.11
CA ASP A 653 13.00 10.15 22.45
C ASP A 653 13.33 9.14 23.55
N LEU A 654 14.09 8.08 23.20
CA LEU A 654 14.41 6.97 24.09
C LEU A 654 15.38 7.36 25.22
N SER A 655 15.88 8.60 25.21
CA SER A 655 16.70 9.16 26.28
C SER A 655 15.90 9.84 27.39
N ASP A 656 14.62 10.16 27.15
CA ASP A 656 13.78 10.88 28.10
C ASP A 656 13.37 9.97 29.28
N ASN A 657 12.96 8.72 29.00
CA ASN A 657 12.38 7.80 29.98
C ASN A 657 12.95 6.37 29.88
N PHE A 658 12.63 5.53 30.87
CA PHE A 658 12.88 4.10 30.78
C PHE A 658 11.84 3.41 29.91
N HIS A 659 12.31 2.57 29.00
CA HIS A 659 11.51 1.76 28.09
C HIS A 659 11.84 0.28 28.24
N VAL A 660 10.89 -0.59 27.93
CA VAL A 660 11.08 -2.05 27.89
C VAL A 660 11.32 -2.48 26.45
N TYR A 661 12.54 -2.94 26.17
CA TYR A 661 12.92 -3.52 24.88
C TYR A 661 12.87 -5.03 25.00
N GLY A 662 12.27 -5.71 24.04
CA GLY A 662 12.15 -7.17 24.10
C GLY A 662 12.16 -7.86 22.76
N VAL A 663 12.50 -9.15 22.80
CA VAL A 663 12.32 -10.08 21.69
C VAL A 663 11.74 -11.39 22.22
N THR A 664 10.67 -11.85 21.60
CA THR A 664 10.13 -13.20 21.78
C THR A 664 10.71 -14.07 20.67
N TRP A 665 11.62 -14.96 21.06
CA TRP A 665 12.29 -15.90 20.18
C TRP A 665 11.68 -17.29 20.36
N THR A 666 11.09 -17.83 19.30
CA THR A 666 10.54 -19.19 19.28
C THR A 666 11.21 -19.99 18.17
N LYS A 667 10.85 -21.27 18.06
CA LYS A 667 11.29 -22.10 16.92
C LYS A 667 10.83 -21.51 15.59
N ASP A 668 9.67 -20.86 15.56
CA ASP A 668 9.03 -20.48 14.30
C ASP A 668 9.22 -18.99 13.98
N SER A 669 9.34 -18.13 14.99
CA SER A 669 9.44 -16.68 14.81
C SER A 669 10.29 -15.95 15.86
N LEU A 670 10.87 -14.84 15.43
CA LEU A 670 11.39 -13.75 16.24
C LEU A 670 10.39 -12.59 16.19
N VAL A 671 10.00 -12.05 17.34
CA VAL A 671 9.05 -10.93 17.46
C VAL A 671 9.61 -9.90 18.42
N TRP A 672 9.98 -8.72 17.91
CA TRP A 672 10.50 -7.62 18.72
C TRP A 672 9.38 -6.73 19.24
N SER A 673 9.58 -6.16 20.42
CA SER A 673 8.65 -5.25 21.07
C SER A 673 9.35 -4.09 21.77
N LEU A 674 8.69 -2.93 21.78
CA LEU A 674 9.00 -1.76 22.60
C LEU A 674 7.79 -1.42 23.47
N ASP A 675 7.96 -1.36 24.79
CA ASP A 675 6.89 -1.10 25.76
C ASP A 675 5.65 -1.99 25.54
N ASP A 676 5.90 -3.30 25.42
CA ASP A 676 4.92 -4.35 25.12
C ASP A 676 4.21 -4.24 23.75
N GLN A 677 4.52 -3.23 22.93
CA GLN A 677 4.02 -3.12 21.56
C GLN A 677 4.94 -3.86 20.60
N ILE A 678 4.39 -4.73 19.75
CA ILE A 678 5.16 -5.41 18.71
C ILE A 678 5.60 -4.39 17.66
N ILE A 679 6.88 -4.37 17.34
CA ILE A 679 7.48 -3.43 16.38
C ILE A 679 7.98 -4.11 15.11
N PHE A 680 8.31 -5.41 15.19
CA PHE A 680 8.79 -6.19 14.06
C PHE A 680 8.63 -7.68 14.31
N SER A 681 8.45 -8.47 13.25
CA SER A 681 8.51 -9.92 13.34
C SER A 681 9.09 -10.56 12.09
N THR A 682 9.75 -11.70 12.25
CA THR A 682 10.28 -12.49 11.13
C THR A 682 10.34 -13.97 11.50
N PRO A 683 10.28 -14.91 10.54
CA PRO A 683 10.53 -16.31 10.83
C PRO A 683 11.94 -16.52 11.39
N THR A 684 12.08 -17.41 12.38
CA THR A 684 13.39 -17.73 12.97
C THR A 684 14.31 -18.32 11.90
N PRO A 685 15.48 -17.71 11.62
CA PRO A 685 16.43 -18.26 10.66
C PRO A 685 16.91 -19.67 11.04
N PRO A 686 17.18 -20.57 10.07
CA PRO A 686 17.57 -21.95 10.36
C PRO A 686 18.86 -22.11 11.17
N ASP A 687 19.75 -21.12 11.17
CA ASP A 687 20.98 -21.13 12.00
C ASP A 687 20.74 -20.63 13.44
N MET A 688 19.57 -20.07 13.75
CA MET A 688 19.15 -19.55 15.07
C MET A 688 18.37 -20.58 15.90
N HIS A 689 18.80 -21.85 15.88
CA HIS A 689 18.25 -22.95 16.68
C HIS A 689 19.26 -23.52 17.67
N LYS A 690 20.12 -22.67 18.25
CA LYS A 690 21.22 -23.03 19.17
C LYS A 690 21.21 -22.13 20.41
N PRO A 691 21.78 -22.54 21.57
CA PRO A 691 21.83 -21.71 22.76
C PRO A 691 22.59 -20.40 22.53
N MET A 692 22.03 -19.29 22.99
CA MET A 692 22.65 -17.96 22.93
C MET A 692 22.77 -17.34 24.33
N TYR A 693 23.80 -16.52 24.53
CA TYR A 693 24.04 -15.75 25.75
C TYR A 693 23.78 -14.26 25.51
N LEU A 694 23.52 -13.52 26.59
CA LEU A 694 23.21 -12.09 26.57
C LEU A 694 24.47 -11.22 26.60
N LEU A 695 24.43 -10.08 25.91
CA LEU A 695 25.40 -8.98 26.00
C LEU A 695 24.66 -7.64 26.12
N VAL A 696 25.15 -6.75 26.99
CA VAL A 696 24.74 -5.34 27.08
C VAL A 696 25.97 -4.45 27.12
N ASN A 697 26.01 -3.39 26.33
CA ASN A 697 27.16 -2.49 26.27
C ASN A 697 26.77 -1.05 25.93
N LEU A 698 27.70 -0.13 26.20
CA LEU A 698 27.71 1.22 25.65
C LEU A 698 29.00 1.41 24.85
N ALA A 699 28.95 1.27 23.52
CA ALA A 699 30.08 1.57 22.66
C ALA A 699 30.24 3.09 22.45
N VAL A 700 31.45 3.52 22.10
CA VAL A 700 31.80 4.91 21.79
C VAL A 700 32.62 4.94 20.49
N GLY A 701 32.23 5.79 19.56
CA GLY A 701 32.87 5.84 18.25
C GLY A 701 32.51 4.64 17.38
N GLY A 702 33.24 4.49 16.28
CA GLY A 702 33.01 3.41 15.31
C GLY A 702 32.54 3.92 13.96
N SER A 703 32.47 2.98 13.01
CA SER A 703 32.15 3.29 11.62
C SER A 703 30.70 3.76 11.44
N TRP A 704 29.79 3.36 12.33
CA TRP A 704 28.38 3.68 12.25
C TRP A 704 28.00 4.97 13.00
N PRO A 705 28.26 5.12 14.31
CA PRO A 705 27.91 6.35 15.01
C PRO A 705 28.88 7.52 14.70
N GLY A 706 30.09 7.23 14.19
CA GLY A 706 31.17 8.21 14.00
C GLY A 706 31.82 8.61 15.32
N SER A 707 32.87 9.43 15.28
CA SER A 707 33.56 9.88 16.49
C SER A 707 32.69 10.82 17.34
N PRO A 708 32.85 10.81 18.68
CA PRO A 708 32.28 11.84 19.55
C PRO A 708 32.67 13.26 19.14
N ASP A 709 31.76 14.21 19.33
CA ASP A 709 31.96 15.63 19.05
C ASP A 709 31.44 16.52 20.21
N ALA A 710 31.30 17.83 19.97
CA ALA A 710 30.85 18.79 20.97
C ALA A 710 29.43 18.50 21.52
N SER A 711 28.59 17.73 20.82
CA SER A 711 27.27 17.30 21.29
C SER A 711 27.34 16.12 22.27
N THR A 712 28.52 15.52 22.46
CA THR A 712 28.70 14.33 23.30
C THR A 712 29.11 14.75 24.71
N HIS A 713 28.12 14.88 25.59
CA HIS A 713 28.35 15.21 26.99
C HIS A 713 28.84 13.96 27.75
N LEU A 714 30.15 13.89 27.99
CA LEU A 714 30.76 12.83 28.79
C LEU A 714 30.98 13.30 30.25
N PRO A 715 30.73 12.45 31.26
CA PRO A 715 30.34 11.06 31.13
C PRO A 715 28.87 10.87 30.70
N ALA A 716 28.62 9.86 29.86
CA ALA A 716 27.29 9.48 29.41
C ALA A 716 26.95 8.08 29.93
N ASN A 717 25.69 7.82 30.27
CA ASN A 717 25.29 6.55 30.90
C ASN A 717 24.15 5.88 30.13
N LEU A 718 24.33 4.61 29.80
CA LEU A 718 23.21 3.70 29.55
C LEU A 718 22.69 3.23 30.91
N LEU A 719 21.44 3.55 31.21
CA LEU A 719 20.81 3.14 32.47
C LEU A 719 19.98 1.89 32.25
N VAL A 720 20.14 0.89 33.11
CA VAL A 720 19.43 -0.40 33.06
C VAL A 720 18.82 -0.66 34.42
N ASP A 721 17.51 -0.89 34.44
CA ASP A 721 16.75 -1.22 35.65
C ASP A 721 16.73 -2.73 35.88
N TRP A 722 16.39 -3.51 34.86
CA TRP A 722 16.43 -4.98 34.96
C TRP A 722 16.59 -5.64 33.60
N ILE A 723 17.07 -6.88 33.63
CA ILE A 723 17.09 -7.81 32.49
C ILE A 723 16.36 -9.09 32.90
N GLN A 724 15.47 -9.60 32.05
CA GLN A 724 14.67 -10.80 32.33
C GLN A 724 14.60 -11.71 31.10
N VAL A 725 14.66 -13.02 31.33
CA VAL A 725 14.37 -14.05 30.33
C VAL A 725 13.31 -15.01 30.86
N LYS A 726 12.25 -15.19 30.08
CA LYS A 726 11.16 -16.13 30.35
C LYS A 726 11.10 -17.21 29.28
N GLN A 727 10.72 -18.42 29.66
CA GLN A 727 10.45 -19.53 28.75
C GLN A 727 9.10 -20.18 29.06
N PRO A 728 8.38 -20.75 28.07
CA PRO A 728 7.20 -21.55 28.34
C PRO A 728 7.53 -22.74 29.26
N GLU A 729 6.66 -23.04 30.21
CA GLU A 729 6.69 -24.27 31.00
C GLU A 729 6.45 -25.43 30.05
N VAL A 730 7.44 -26.31 29.94
CA VAL A 730 7.30 -27.57 29.23
C VAL A 730 6.61 -28.54 30.18
N ASP A 731 5.39 -28.98 29.86
CA ASP A 731 4.78 -30.12 30.53
C ASP A 731 5.69 -31.34 30.35
N ASN A 732 6.36 -31.75 31.44
CA ASN A 732 7.32 -32.87 31.45
C ASN A 732 6.68 -34.24 31.11
N ALA A 733 5.40 -34.30 30.73
CA ALA A 733 4.69 -35.54 30.39
C ALA A 733 4.97 -36.07 28.97
N VAL A 734 5.67 -35.33 28.10
CA VAL A 734 5.90 -35.74 26.69
C VAL A 734 7.34 -36.16 26.41
N GLN A 735 8.27 -36.01 27.36
CA GLN A 735 9.69 -36.37 27.15
C GLN A 735 10.02 -37.85 27.41
N GLU A 736 9.13 -38.64 28.03
CA GLU A 736 9.37 -40.08 28.28
C GLU A 736 9.04 -41.02 27.09
N LYS A 737 8.57 -40.51 25.94
CA LYS A 737 8.29 -41.36 24.75
C LYS A 737 9.27 -41.21 23.59
N GLY A 738 10.39 -40.50 23.78
CA GLY A 738 11.31 -40.16 22.69
C GLY A 738 12.75 -40.69 22.81
N ILE A 739 13.05 -41.62 23.73
CA ILE A 739 14.37 -42.27 23.81
C ILE A 739 14.20 -43.77 23.63
N THR A 740 14.12 -44.21 22.37
CA THR A 740 14.58 -45.51 21.88
C THR A 740 14.68 -45.44 20.36
N GLN A 741 15.85 -45.07 19.84
CA GLN A 741 16.72 -45.89 18.98
C GLN A 741 17.93 -45.08 18.53
#